data_AF-A0A3R9UBM6-F1
#
_entry.id   AF-A0A3R9UBM6-F1
#
_cell.length_a   1.000
_cell.length_b   1.000
_cell.length_c   1.000
_cell.angle_alpha   90.00
_cell.angle_beta   90.00
_cell.angle_gamma   90.00
#
_symmetry.space_group_name_H-M   'P 1'
#
loop_
_entity.id
_entity.type
_entity.pdbx_description
1 polymer ?
#
loop_
_entity_poly.entity_id
_entity_poly.type
_entity_poly.pdbx_seq_one_letter_code
_entity_poly.pdbx_strand_id
1 'polypeptide(L)'
;MTQGHRRDRKKKRLLYGAAAAVVATATIGTIAVASPNLLGATGDTKAAAGDASLQSQFANAAREFDVPQSVLMAVSYRQTRWESHDGQPSVTGDYNVMGLTKVDPEDVEDSNEHIEHLVNGTGDPSIDKKIDKKKMLAPLPKATVDTDDPKLHTLDKAAELIDSSTEAVQNDASASIRAGAALLAEYQKQAGAELSEEPGDWYPAVARYSQSEDRRTADQFAKRVFESIKTGEAEITADGEQVVLPADPTVEPVKPANVPLAATSTATTATTPECPTGLVCNFDPAAYVEGKGNYNIASRVPYGTGGFDIRQIVIHDIEGDHAAGMSVFKDAEKWASAHYIVDYDGRTTQLVETKNEAFHAGNKTVNMHSIGIEHEGFAIKGGGGWYKEPQYDTTAALVKYLAAKYKIPLTREHIIGHDEVPGPLDRLAGGVHWDPGPFWDWNRFMAKVGAPTGAGGAGGLLTAGQTVRVVPPFTSANQPQVTYTEKVDGVIVRKTAPAQPTNFGYLYTEPNSSSATIKDPYIAGVIWNSGDNWGNKVVAGSQYVVAGTSGNWTAIWYGSQKAWFYNPGGQYTSLVNTAKTVVKPVGTTAIKVYGRAYPDRAAYTGTGVPVQDDPENGTKNEDPLTKYTIPAGQAYVAAGAEVAGDYYSSAYNKDGTRVQGTTKFIPIHYNHRIAWVQSKDVQVVSATAPVATNNRYNVLARDASGVLWQYQGTGNASAPFLNRYRVGPGWQAYNAITPMTALRADGTGDAVARDASGVLWYYQGSGNPSSPFKARLRTGGGWGVYDRIIAVRDVTNDGRPDLIAREKSGVLWLYKGTGTPATPFATRIRVGGGWQTYNAIVSTGDLSGDGKADLVGRDASGVLWSYKGTGSSTTPFATRAKVGPGWQAYNTIVGPSDLSSDGKGDLIGRDAAGTLWSYKGTGSLTTAPFATRVNVGPGWQIYNLIF
;
A
#
# COMPACT_ATOMS: atom_id res chain seq x y z
N MET A 1 35.04 -35.36 -12.33
CA MET A 1 35.59 -36.38 -13.25
C MET A 1 34.82 -37.68 -12.98
N THR A 2 34.20 -38.44 -13.87
CA THR A 2 34.29 -38.68 -15.33
C THR A 2 32.89 -38.89 -15.93
N GLN A 3 32.78 -38.64 -17.24
CA GLN A 3 31.60 -38.89 -18.08
C GLN A 3 31.21 -40.36 -18.16
N GLY A 4 29.91 -40.64 -18.19
CA GLY A 4 29.39 -41.88 -18.77
C GLY A 4 28.01 -42.28 -18.23
N HIS A 5 26.95 -41.88 -18.94
CA HIS A 5 25.88 -42.76 -19.43
C HIS A 5 24.65 -41.94 -19.86
N ARG A 6 24.55 -41.72 -21.18
CA ARG A 6 23.36 -41.23 -21.88
C ARG A 6 23.03 -42.24 -22.99
N ARG A 7 22.00 -43.05 -22.76
CA ARG A 7 21.25 -43.96 -23.68
C ARG A 7 20.60 -44.97 -22.74
N ASP A 8 19.29 -45.07 -22.59
CA ASP A 8 18.37 -45.50 -23.65
C ASP A 8 16.94 -45.42 -23.07
N ARG A 9 15.96 -44.89 -23.81
CA ARG A 9 14.52 -45.11 -23.58
C ARG A 9 13.71 -44.47 -24.71
N LYS A 10 13.51 -45.24 -25.78
CA LYS A 10 12.40 -45.06 -26.73
C LYS A 10 11.78 -46.43 -27.03
N LYS A 11 10.44 -46.46 -27.04
CA LYS A 11 9.50 -47.54 -27.43
C LYS A 11 9.21 -48.54 -26.30
N LYS A 12 7.97 -48.97 -26.02
CA LYS A 12 6.66 -48.86 -26.67
C LYS A 12 5.64 -49.53 -25.70
N ARG A 13 4.40 -49.03 -25.59
CA ARG A 13 3.15 -49.74 -25.96
C ARG A 13 1.89 -49.05 -25.40
N LEU A 14 1.02 -48.62 -26.32
CA LEU A 14 -0.43 -48.49 -26.13
C LEU A 14 -1.07 -49.89 -25.98
N LEU A 15 -2.20 -49.99 -25.26
CA LEU A 15 -3.52 -50.34 -25.83
C LEU A 15 -4.64 -50.36 -24.75
N TYR A 16 -5.63 -49.49 -24.96
CA TYR A 16 -7.09 -49.56 -24.76
C TYR A 16 -7.73 -50.31 -23.57
N GLY A 17 -8.66 -49.60 -22.92
CA GLY A 17 -9.85 -50.15 -22.26
C GLY A 17 -10.87 -49.04 -21.98
N ALA A 18 -11.97 -49.02 -22.74
CA ALA A 18 -13.12 -48.14 -22.52
C ALA A 18 -14.27 -48.92 -21.88
N ALA A 19 -14.86 -48.41 -20.79
CA ALA A 19 -16.25 -48.66 -20.39
C ALA A 19 -16.70 -47.60 -19.37
N ALA A 20 -17.93 -47.15 -19.53
CA ALA A 20 -18.56 -45.97 -18.93
C ALA A 20 -19.17 -46.22 -17.54
N ALA A 21 -19.36 -45.16 -16.74
CA ALA A 21 -20.61 -44.88 -16.02
C ALA A 21 -20.65 -43.48 -15.39
N VAL A 22 -21.82 -42.86 -15.56
CA VAL A 22 -22.32 -41.56 -15.12
C VAL A 22 -22.22 -41.33 -13.61
N VAL A 23 -21.70 -40.17 -13.17
CA VAL A 23 -22.10 -39.53 -11.90
C VAL A 23 -22.21 -38.01 -12.06
N ALA A 24 -23.33 -37.51 -11.55
CA ALA A 24 -23.92 -36.18 -11.50
C ALA A 24 -23.03 -34.93 -11.61
N THR A 25 -23.50 -34.01 -12.45
CA THR A 25 -23.19 -32.58 -12.47
C THR A 25 -23.46 -31.92 -11.12
N ALA A 26 -22.42 -31.43 -10.46
CA ALA A 26 -22.49 -30.34 -9.49
C ALA A 26 -21.63 -29.18 -10.03
N THR A 27 -22.30 -28.15 -10.51
CA THR A 27 -21.73 -26.88 -10.94
C THR A 27 -21.13 -26.13 -9.75
N ILE A 28 -19.81 -26.14 -9.63
CA ILE A 28 -19.06 -25.13 -8.88
C ILE A 28 -18.19 -24.40 -9.92
N GLY A 29 -18.48 -23.13 -10.12
CA GLY A 29 -17.77 -22.28 -11.09
C GLY A 29 -16.32 -22.10 -10.65
N THR A 30 -15.40 -22.79 -11.33
CA THR A 30 -13.98 -22.56 -11.22
C THR A 30 -13.61 -21.26 -11.93
N ILE A 31 -12.97 -20.35 -11.19
CA ILE A 31 -12.32 -19.16 -11.73
C ILE A 31 -11.12 -19.66 -12.55
N ALA A 32 -11.28 -19.75 -13.86
CA ALA A 32 -10.16 -19.97 -14.77
C ALA A 32 -9.40 -18.64 -14.95
N VAL A 33 -8.38 -18.40 -14.12
CA VAL A 33 -7.35 -17.40 -14.41
C VAL A 33 -6.36 -18.04 -15.38
N ALA A 34 -6.50 -17.72 -16.67
CA ALA A 34 -5.49 -18.08 -17.66
C ALA A 34 -4.35 -17.06 -17.57
N SER A 35 -3.16 -17.49 -17.16
CA SER A 35 -1.92 -16.69 -17.16
C SER A 35 -1.44 -16.43 -18.60
N PRO A 36 -1.01 -15.19 -18.92
CA PRO A 36 0.08 -15.02 -19.87
C PRO A 36 1.12 -13.97 -19.45
N ASN A 37 2.39 -14.36 -19.57
CA ASN A 37 3.62 -13.55 -19.47
C ASN A 37 3.50 -12.14 -20.10
N LEU A 38 3.97 -11.11 -19.36
CA LEU A 38 3.97 -9.67 -19.67
C LEU A 38 5.07 -9.01 -18.82
N LEU A 39 6.13 -8.35 -19.32
CA LEU A 39 6.13 -6.99 -19.89
C LEU A 39 7.55 -6.59 -20.40
N GLY A 40 7.62 -5.75 -21.43
CA GLY A 40 8.84 -5.05 -21.85
C GLY A 40 8.77 -3.54 -21.53
N ALA A 41 9.89 -2.98 -21.06
CA ALA A 41 10.14 -1.55 -20.87
C ALA A 41 10.86 -0.96 -22.11
N THR A 42 10.77 0.35 -22.34
CA THR A 42 11.62 1.04 -23.32
C THR A 42 12.23 2.31 -22.74
N GLY A 43 13.55 2.39 -22.77
CA GLY A 43 14.33 3.62 -22.59
C GLY A 43 15.84 3.34 -22.75
N ASP A 44 16.39 3.79 -23.89
CA ASP A 44 17.78 3.75 -24.35
C ASP A 44 18.38 2.41 -24.83
N THR A 45 18.87 2.46 -26.07
CA THR A 45 19.35 1.33 -26.87
C THR A 45 20.58 0.65 -26.27
N LYS A 46 20.34 -0.42 -25.52
CA LYS A 46 21.11 -1.67 -25.60
C LYS A 46 20.10 -2.81 -25.65
N ALA A 47 19.93 -3.42 -26.82
CA ALA A 47 19.19 -4.67 -26.92
C ALA A 47 19.96 -5.75 -26.13
N ALA A 48 19.58 -5.96 -24.87
CA ALA A 48 20.03 -7.08 -24.06
C ALA A 48 19.16 -8.30 -24.37
N ALA A 49 19.79 -9.46 -24.48
CA ALA A 49 19.10 -10.75 -24.60
C ALA A 49 18.18 -10.97 -23.39
N GLY A 50 17.04 -11.63 -23.59
CA GLY A 50 15.90 -11.60 -22.67
C GLY A 50 16.13 -12.23 -21.30
N ASP A 51 15.75 -11.50 -20.25
CA ASP A 51 15.50 -12.04 -18.93
C ASP A 51 14.07 -12.59 -18.86
N ALA A 52 13.95 -13.80 -18.31
CA ALA A 52 12.67 -14.45 -18.10
C ALA A 52 11.90 -13.75 -16.97
N SER A 53 10.57 -13.66 -17.03
CA SER A 53 9.76 -13.05 -15.95
C SER A 53 9.97 -13.82 -14.64
N LEU A 54 9.90 -13.16 -13.48
CA LEU A 54 10.03 -13.74 -12.15
C LEU A 54 9.14 -14.99 -11.98
N GLN A 55 7.90 -14.94 -12.44
CA GLN A 55 6.98 -16.08 -12.46
C GLN A 55 7.56 -17.31 -13.18
N SER A 56 8.25 -17.10 -14.30
CA SER A 56 8.86 -18.17 -15.10
C SER A 56 10.20 -18.64 -14.51
N GLN A 57 10.93 -17.76 -13.81
CA GLN A 57 12.13 -18.13 -13.05
C GLN A 57 11.78 -19.11 -11.92
N PHE A 58 10.71 -18.87 -11.17
CA PHE A 58 10.15 -19.83 -10.20
C PHE A 58 9.83 -21.18 -10.84
N ALA A 59 9.13 -21.18 -11.96
CA ALA A 59 8.77 -22.42 -12.66
C ALA A 59 10.00 -23.19 -13.17
N ASN A 60 11.06 -22.48 -13.58
CA ASN A 60 12.32 -23.09 -14.03
C ASN A 60 13.08 -23.72 -12.86
N ALA A 61 13.30 -22.98 -11.77
CA ALA A 61 14.01 -23.49 -10.59
C ALA A 61 13.27 -24.66 -9.93
N ALA A 62 11.94 -24.59 -9.83
CA ALA A 62 11.11 -25.69 -9.34
C ALA A 62 11.38 -27.00 -10.08
N ARG A 63 11.46 -26.96 -11.42
CA ARG A 63 11.81 -28.13 -12.26
C ARG A 63 13.27 -28.56 -12.15
N GLU A 64 14.18 -27.63 -11.88
CA GLU A 64 15.61 -27.93 -11.80
C GLU A 64 15.95 -28.70 -10.53
N PHE A 65 15.29 -28.39 -9.41
CA PHE A 65 15.59 -28.94 -8.08
C PHE A 65 14.52 -29.90 -7.54
N ASP A 66 13.56 -30.30 -8.38
CA ASP A 66 12.43 -31.16 -8.04
C ASP A 66 11.64 -30.66 -6.80
N VAL A 67 11.45 -29.34 -6.71
CA VAL A 67 10.64 -28.67 -5.67
C VAL A 67 9.30 -28.26 -6.29
N PRO A 68 8.14 -28.54 -5.67
CA PRO A 68 6.87 -28.04 -6.16
C PRO A 68 6.88 -26.51 -6.25
N GLN A 69 6.50 -25.97 -7.42
CA GLN A 69 6.51 -24.53 -7.65
C GLN A 69 5.68 -23.76 -6.61
N SER A 70 4.57 -24.34 -6.15
CA SER A 70 3.73 -23.75 -5.10
C SER A 70 4.45 -23.59 -3.76
N VAL A 71 5.25 -24.58 -3.34
CA VAL A 71 6.06 -24.51 -2.11
C VAL A 71 7.13 -23.43 -2.23
N LEU A 72 7.89 -23.44 -3.33
CA LEU A 72 8.97 -22.47 -3.56
C LEU A 72 8.44 -21.03 -3.57
N MET A 73 7.35 -20.79 -4.31
CA MET A 73 6.71 -19.47 -4.36
C MET A 73 6.12 -19.06 -3.01
N ALA A 74 5.50 -19.98 -2.27
CA ALA A 74 4.90 -19.67 -0.97
C ALA A 74 5.95 -19.36 0.11
N VAL A 75 7.09 -20.07 0.12
CA VAL A 75 8.22 -19.77 1.00
C VAL A 75 8.77 -18.38 0.69
N SER A 76 9.07 -18.11 -0.59
CA SER A 76 9.54 -16.78 -1.04
C SER A 76 8.56 -15.67 -0.68
N TYR A 77 7.25 -15.89 -0.89
CA TYR A 77 6.21 -14.94 -0.51
C TYR A 77 6.23 -14.62 0.99
N ARG A 78 6.38 -15.64 1.84
CA ARG A 78 6.39 -15.48 3.31
C ARG A 78 7.70 -14.95 3.87
N GLN A 79 8.75 -14.89 3.07
CA GLN A 79 10.01 -14.23 3.44
C GLN A 79 10.00 -12.76 3.01
N THR A 80 9.80 -12.50 1.70
CA THR A 80 10.03 -11.17 1.11
C THR A 80 8.91 -10.67 0.21
N ARG A 81 7.79 -11.38 0.11
CA ARG A 81 6.69 -11.04 -0.81
C ARG A 81 7.12 -11.04 -2.29
N TRP A 82 8.08 -11.90 -2.65
CA TRP A 82 8.72 -11.95 -3.98
C TRP A 82 9.52 -10.70 -4.35
N GLU A 83 9.83 -9.82 -3.40
CA GLU A 83 10.63 -8.63 -3.64
C GLU A 83 12.13 -8.96 -3.56
N SER A 84 12.90 -8.43 -4.50
CA SER A 84 14.37 -8.57 -4.51
C SER A 84 15.07 -7.55 -3.60
N HIS A 85 14.35 -6.48 -3.24
CA HIS A 85 14.86 -5.34 -2.50
C HIS A 85 16.14 -4.72 -3.10
N ASP A 86 16.30 -4.82 -4.43
CA ASP A 86 17.47 -4.32 -5.17
C ASP A 86 18.81 -4.79 -4.56
N GLY A 87 18.84 -6.02 -4.04
CA GLY A 87 20.02 -6.64 -3.44
C GLY A 87 20.40 -6.08 -2.06
N GLN A 88 19.53 -5.25 -1.45
CA GLN A 88 19.75 -4.68 -0.13
C GLN A 88 19.25 -5.61 0.99
N PRO A 89 19.94 -5.64 2.15
CA PRO A 89 19.54 -6.49 3.27
C PRO A 89 18.26 -6.02 3.96
N SER A 90 17.57 -6.94 4.64
CA SER A 90 16.60 -6.62 5.68
C SER A 90 17.31 -6.00 6.89
N VAL A 91 16.53 -5.49 7.85
CA VAL A 91 17.07 -5.04 9.14
C VAL A 91 17.80 -6.14 9.93
N THR A 92 17.64 -7.42 9.54
CA THR A 92 18.29 -8.59 10.15
C THR A 92 19.24 -9.35 9.21
N GLY A 93 19.61 -8.76 8.05
CA GLY A 93 20.62 -9.34 7.15
C GLY A 93 20.10 -10.34 6.11
N ASP A 94 18.82 -10.27 5.73
CA ASP A 94 18.23 -11.12 4.70
C ASP A 94 18.23 -10.42 3.35
N TYR A 95 18.54 -11.15 2.30
CA TYR A 95 18.64 -10.60 0.96
C TYR A 95 17.68 -11.29 0.01
N ASN A 96 17.48 -10.66 -1.15
CA ASN A 96 16.92 -11.23 -2.37
C ASN A 96 15.49 -11.79 -2.23
N VAL A 97 14.94 -12.36 -3.31
CA VAL A 97 13.55 -12.83 -3.36
C VAL A 97 13.29 -14.05 -2.47
N MET A 98 14.32 -14.76 -2.03
CA MET A 98 14.19 -15.94 -1.18
C MET A 98 14.41 -15.64 0.31
N GLY A 99 14.84 -14.42 0.67
CA GLY A 99 15.12 -14.04 2.05
C GLY A 99 16.25 -14.87 2.65
N LEU A 100 17.38 -14.95 1.94
CA LEU A 100 18.55 -15.69 2.37
C LEU A 100 19.46 -14.78 3.22
N THR A 101 19.94 -15.29 4.34
CA THR A 101 20.71 -14.54 5.35
C THR A 101 22.21 -14.51 5.06
N LYS A 102 22.81 -13.34 5.27
CA LYS A 102 24.27 -13.12 5.35
C LYS A 102 24.56 -12.00 6.36
N VAL A 103 25.27 -12.32 7.44
CA VAL A 103 25.71 -11.34 8.45
C VAL A 103 27.19 -11.55 8.73
N ASP A 104 28.03 -10.61 8.33
CA ASP A 104 29.47 -10.64 8.60
C ASP A 104 29.80 -9.84 9.88
N PRO A 105 30.98 -10.03 10.50
CA PRO A 105 31.40 -9.27 11.71
C PRO A 105 31.28 -7.75 11.58
N GLU A 106 31.50 -7.19 10.40
CA GLU A 106 31.34 -5.77 10.09
C GLU A 106 29.88 -5.27 10.10
N ASP A 107 28.90 -6.15 10.02
CA ASP A 107 27.47 -5.82 10.04
C ASP A 107 26.90 -5.70 11.48
N VAL A 108 27.63 -6.26 12.45
CA VAL A 108 27.29 -6.24 13.88
C VAL A 108 27.77 -4.94 14.53
N GLU A 109 26.89 -4.33 15.33
CA GLU A 109 27.14 -3.00 15.88
C GLU A 109 28.12 -2.99 17.07
N ASP A 110 29.07 -2.04 17.07
CA ASP A 110 29.91 -1.73 18.24
C ASP A 110 29.43 -0.51 19.06
N SER A 111 28.16 -0.11 18.96
CA SER A 111 27.62 1.12 19.56
C SER A 111 26.56 0.87 20.66
N ASN A 112 26.21 1.92 21.42
CA ASN A 112 25.21 1.90 22.51
C ASN A 112 23.88 2.54 22.06
N GLU A 113 23.66 2.68 20.75
CA GLU A 113 22.51 3.38 20.15
C GLU A 113 21.18 2.79 20.62
N HIS A 114 21.08 1.46 20.73
CA HIS A 114 19.93 0.74 21.29
C HIS A 114 19.51 1.22 22.70
N ILE A 115 20.42 1.65 23.57
CA ILE A 115 20.04 2.14 24.92
C ILE A 115 19.44 3.53 24.83
N GLU A 116 20.05 4.42 24.06
CA GLU A 116 19.56 5.79 23.88
C GLU A 116 18.15 5.78 23.24
N HIS A 117 17.91 4.83 22.35
CA HIS A 117 16.64 4.63 21.67
C HIS A 117 15.56 3.91 22.50
N LEU A 118 15.90 2.99 23.39
CA LEU A 118 14.88 2.34 24.23
C LEU A 118 14.50 3.20 25.45
N VAL A 119 15.35 4.16 25.81
CA VAL A 119 15.23 4.93 27.05
C VAL A 119 14.79 6.37 26.76
N ASN A 120 13.48 6.57 26.68
CA ASN A 120 12.86 7.85 26.35
C ASN A 120 12.43 8.69 27.57
N GLY A 121 12.86 8.26 28.76
CA GLY A 121 12.25 8.69 30.03
C GLY A 121 10.83 8.14 30.22
N THR A 122 10.26 8.33 31.40
CA THR A 122 8.92 7.81 31.71
C THR A 122 7.80 8.68 31.12
N GLY A 123 8.16 9.89 30.68
CA GLY A 123 7.21 10.94 30.29
C GLY A 123 6.48 11.56 31.48
N ASP A 124 6.73 11.08 32.71
CA ASP A 124 6.11 11.50 33.96
C ASP A 124 7.07 12.43 34.72
N PRO A 125 6.79 13.75 34.79
CA PRO A 125 7.66 14.70 35.48
C PRO A 125 7.90 14.35 36.96
N SER A 126 6.96 13.66 37.61
CA SER A 126 7.08 13.28 39.02
C SER A 126 8.07 12.13 39.25
N ILE A 127 8.30 11.30 38.23
CA ILE A 127 9.26 10.18 38.23
C ILE A 127 10.58 10.65 37.64
N ASP A 128 10.56 11.31 36.47
CA ASP A 128 11.76 11.66 35.71
C ASP A 128 12.78 12.49 36.52
N LYS A 129 12.31 13.38 37.40
CA LYS A 129 13.19 14.19 38.27
C LYS A 129 13.95 13.37 39.33
N LYS A 130 13.53 12.13 39.58
CA LYS A 130 14.15 11.20 40.53
C LYS A 130 15.13 10.23 39.86
N ILE A 131 15.14 10.19 38.53
CA ILE A 131 15.96 9.23 37.77
C ILE A 131 17.41 9.70 37.75
N ASP A 132 18.32 8.80 38.12
CA ASP A 132 19.74 8.98 37.87
C ASP A 132 20.03 8.72 36.39
N LYS A 133 20.06 9.80 35.59
CA LYS A 133 20.29 9.72 34.14
C LYS A 133 21.60 9.01 33.77
N LYS A 134 22.63 9.07 34.63
CA LYS A 134 23.91 8.40 34.37
C LYS A 134 23.77 6.88 34.43
N LYS A 135 22.95 6.36 35.35
CA LYS A 135 22.64 4.93 35.44
C LYS A 135 21.69 4.47 34.35
N MET A 136 20.69 5.29 34.09
CA MET A 136 19.70 5.06 33.04
C MET A 136 20.39 4.86 31.67
N LEU A 137 21.31 5.76 31.31
CA LEU A 137 22.08 5.73 30.07
C LEU A 137 23.38 4.90 30.15
N ALA A 138 23.61 4.16 31.24
CA ALA A 138 24.81 3.35 31.36
C ALA A 138 24.80 2.20 30.33
N PRO A 139 25.94 1.87 29.69
CA PRO A 139 26.03 0.74 28.77
C PRO A 139 25.64 -0.57 29.47
N LEU A 140 24.99 -1.45 28.73
CA LEU A 140 24.68 -2.82 29.16
C LEU A 140 25.75 -3.78 28.63
N PRO A 141 25.97 -4.93 29.29
CA PRO A 141 26.84 -5.97 28.76
C PRO A 141 26.30 -6.42 27.39
N LYS A 142 27.11 -6.24 26.33
CA LYS A 142 26.74 -6.70 24.99
C LYS A 142 26.68 -8.23 24.99
N ALA A 143 25.60 -8.78 24.45
CA ALA A 143 25.64 -10.16 24.00
C ALA A 143 26.57 -10.21 22.77
N THR A 144 27.58 -11.08 22.80
CA THR A 144 28.41 -11.31 21.60
C THR A 144 27.53 -12.00 20.56
N VAL A 145 27.33 -11.37 19.41
CA VAL A 145 26.71 -12.04 18.26
C VAL A 145 27.72 -13.05 17.73
N ASP A 146 27.34 -14.33 17.73
CA ASP A 146 28.11 -15.38 17.07
C ASP A 146 27.86 -15.28 15.56
N THR A 147 28.65 -14.47 14.87
CA THR A 147 28.52 -14.30 13.43
C THR A 147 28.86 -15.57 12.66
N ASP A 148 29.57 -16.53 13.26
CA ASP A 148 29.86 -17.81 12.61
C ASP A 148 28.64 -18.77 12.62
N ASP A 149 27.51 -18.37 13.25
CA ASP A 149 26.31 -19.19 13.30
C ASP A 149 25.77 -19.47 11.88
N PRO A 150 25.64 -20.75 11.46
CA PRO A 150 25.15 -21.10 10.13
C PRO A 150 23.79 -20.50 9.76
N LYS A 151 22.94 -20.15 10.74
CA LYS A 151 21.65 -19.50 10.50
C LYS A 151 21.79 -18.11 9.89
N LEU A 152 22.93 -17.46 10.10
CA LEU A 152 23.26 -16.14 9.57
C LEU A 152 23.92 -16.21 8.18
N HIS A 153 24.22 -17.40 7.65
CA HIS A 153 24.95 -17.60 6.39
C HIS A 153 24.22 -18.53 5.40
N THR A 154 22.89 -18.50 5.38
CA THR A 154 22.12 -19.34 4.44
C THR A 154 22.31 -18.92 2.98
N LEU A 155 22.67 -17.67 2.72
CA LEU A 155 22.96 -17.16 1.38
C LEU A 155 24.23 -17.79 0.80
N ASP A 156 25.32 -17.78 1.57
CA ASP A 156 26.59 -18.43 1.19
C ASP A 156 26.37 -19.92 0.96
N LYS A 157 25.67 -20.58 1.89
CA LYS A 157 25.35 -22.00 1.76
C LYS A 157 24.54 -22.32 0.51
N ALA A 158 23.55 -21.49 0.18
CA ALA A 158 22.69 -21.70 -0.99
C ALA A 158 23.44 -21.43 -2.30
N ALA A 159 24.39 -20.49 -2.31
CA ALA A 159 25.27 -20.24 -3.46
C ALA A 159 26.16 -21.45 -3.78
N GLU A 160 26.73 -22.10 -2.77
CA GLU A 160 27.50 -23.34 -2.94
C GLU A 160 26.68 -24.45 -3.60
N LEU A 161 25.41 -24.62 -3.20
CA LEU A 161 24.54 -25.70 -3.71
C LEU A 161 24.27 -25.59 -5.21
N ILE A 162 24.42 -24.40 -5.80
CA ILE A 162 24.19 -24.15 -7.23
C ILE A 162 25.47 -23.81 -8.00
N ASP A 163 26.63 -23.94 -7.37
CA ASP A 163 27.95 -23.60 -7.92
C ASP A 163 28.00 -22.15 -8.47
N SER A 164 27.52 -21.20 -7.65
CA SER A 164 27.46 -19.77 -7.96
C SER A 164 28.17 -18.92 -6.90
N SER A 165 28.37 -17.63 -7.16
CA SER A 165 28.90 -16.71 -6.17
C SER A 165 27.79 -16.16 -5.26
N THR A 166 28.14 -15.91 -4.00
CA THR A 166 27.32 -15.17 -3.02
C THR A 166 26.76 -13.88 -3.63
N GLU A 167 27.61 -13.10 -4.30
CA GLU A 167 27.22 -11.83 -4.94
C GLU A 167 26.16 -12.01 -6.04
N ALA A 168 26.27 -13.08 -6.84
CA ALA A 168 25.27 -13.37 -7.87
C ALA A 168 23.93 -13.76 -7.23
N VAL A 169 23.94 -14.63 -6.22
CA VAL A 169 22.72 -15.02 -5.48
C VAL A 169 22.08 -13.83 -4.76
N GLN A 170 22.87 -12.88 -4.27
CA GLN A 170 22.39 -11.69 -3.61
C GLN A 170 21.65 -10.74 -4.58
N ASN A 171 22.19 -10.54 -5.78
CA ASN A 171 21.76 -9.45 -6.67
C ASN A 171 20.95 -9.90 -7.90
N ASP A 172 20.93 -11.19 -8.22
CA ASP A 172 20.18 -11.74 -9.36
C ASP A 172 19.00 -12.60 -8.89
N ALA A 173 17.78 -12.20 -9.29
CA ALA A 173 16.56 -12.89 -8.88
C ALA A 173 16.54 -14.37 -9.34
N SER A 174 17.04 -14.67 -10.54
CA SER A 174 17.06 -16.04 -11.05
C SER A 174 18.03 -16.92 -10.25
N ALA A 175 19.23 -16.42 -9.94
CA ALA A 175 20.21 -17.10 -9.09
C ALA A 175 19.68 -17.29 -7.66
N SER A 176 19.05 -16.27 -7.08
CA SER A 176 18.39 -16.34 -5.78
C SER A 176 17.34 -17.46 -5.71
N ILE A 177 16.43 -17.53 -6.68
CA ILE A 177 15.35 -18.54 -6.69
C ILE A 177 15.92 -19.95 -6.85
N ARG A 178 16.93 -20.12 -7.72
CA ARG A 178 17.64 -21.40 -7.87
C ARG A 178 18.31 -21.80 -6.55
N ALA A 179 19.01 -20.88 -5.90
CA ALA A 179 19.69 -21.10 -4.63
C ALA A 179 18.70 -21.49 -3.52
N GLY A 180 17.58 -20.77 -3.40
CA GLY A 180 16.52 -21.09 -2.43
C GLY A 180 15.84 -22.43 -2.70
N ALA A 181 15.61 -22.78 -3.96
CA ALA A 181 15.09 -24.10 -4.35
C ALA A 181 16.06 -25.23 -3.99
N ALA A 182 17.36 -25.05 -4.27
CA ALA A 182 18.40 -26.00 -3.90
C ALA A 182 18.49 -26.18 -2.38
N LEU A 183 18.37 -25.09 -1.61
CA LEU A 183 18.39 -25.12 -0.15
C LEU A 183 17.18 -25.87 0.44
N LEU A 184 15.97 -25.66 -0.11
CA LEU A 184 14.78 -26.43 0.27
C LEU A 184 14.95 -27.93 -0.01
N ALA A 185 15.46 -28.28 -1.18
CA ALA A 185 15.72 -29.68 -1.54
C ALA A 185 16.77 -30.33 -0.62
N GLU A 186 17.80 -29.58 -0.21
CA GLU A 186 18.79 -30.02 0.78
C GLU A 186 18.15 -30.26 2.15
N TYR A 187 17.32 -29.34 2.64
CA TYR A 187 16.61 -29.52 3.92
C TYR A 187 15.63 -30.71 3.90
N GLN A 188 14.96 -30.96 2.77
CA GLN A 188 14.10 -32.13 2.60
C GLN A 188 14.90 -33.44 2.75
N LYS A 189 16.09 -33.51 2.12
CA LYS A 189 16.99 -34.67 2.22
C LYS A 189 17.54 -34.84 3.63
N GLN A 190 17.94 -33.75 4.30
CA GLN A 190 18.41 -33.78 5.69
C GLN A 190 17.34 -34.26 6.68
N ALA A 191 16.07 -34.01 6.38
CA ALA A 191 14.94 -34.55 7.15
C ALA A 191 14.69 -36.06 6.89
N GLY A 192 15.47 -36.70 6.01
CA GLY A 192 15.31 -38.11 5.65
C GLY A 192 14.11 -38.39 4.74
N ALA A 193 13.57 -37.36 4.08
CA ALA A 193 12.45 -37.47 3.16
C ALA A 193 12.93 -37.44 1.69
N GLU A 194 12.21 -38.13 0.81
CA GLU A 194 12.44 -38.04 -0.63
C GLU A 194 11.91 -36.70 -1.17
N LEU A 195 12.48 -36.26 -2.30
CA LEU A 195 11.91 -35.15 -3.06
C LEU A 195 10.59 -35.63 -3.68
N SER A 196 9.53 -34.84 -3.53
CA SER A 196 8.17 -35.20 -3.91
C SER A 196 7.55 -34.11 -4.77
N GLU A 197 6.77 -34.49 -5.79
CA GLU A 197 5.94 -33.55 -6.56
C GLU A 197 4.73 -33.06 -5.74
N GLU A 198 4.38 -33.76 -4.65
CA GLU A 198 3.26 -33.41 -3.78
C GLU A 198 3.65 -32.28 -2.80
N PRO A 199 3.05 -31.08 -2.88
CA PRO A 199 3.40 -29.96 -2.00
C PRO A 199 3.29 -30.29 -0.51
N GLY A 200 2.35 -31.16 -0.12
CA GLY A 200 2.10 -31.54 1.28
C GLY A 200 3.29 -32.21 1.98
N ASP A 201 4.18 -32.86 1.24
CA ASP A 201 5.31 -33.62 1.79
C ASP A 201 6.48 -32.72 2.23
N TRP A 202 6.44 -31.42 1.93
CA TRP A 202 7.55 -30.49 2.11
C TRP A 202 7.59 -29.78 3.46
N TYR A 203 6.68 -30.13 4.39
CA TYR A 203 6.61 -29.50 5.70
C TYR A 203 7.94 -29.47 6.47
N PRO A 204 8.75 -30.55 6.52
CA PRO A 204 10.04 -30.53 7.22
C PRO A 204 11.00 -29.47 6.69
N ALA A 205 11.16 -29.40 5.36
CA ALA A 205 12.04 -28.43 4.71
C ALA A 205 11.55 -26.99 4.93
N VAL A 206 10.25 -26.76 4.78
CA VAL A 206 9.62 -25.45 5.00
C VAL A 206 9.81 -24.98 6.45
N ALA A 207 9.57 -25.85 7.44
CA ALA A 207 9.75 -25.51 8.85
C ALA A 207 11.22 -25.18 9.16
N ARG A 208 12.18 -25.96 8.61
CA ARG A 208 13.61 -25.70 8.78
C ARG A 208 14.05 -24.38 8.13
N TYR A 209 13.43 -24.00 7.01
CA TYR A 209 13.74 -22.79 6.24
C TYR A 209 13.59 -21.51 7.08
N SER A 210 12.66 -21.50 8.05
CA SER A 210 12.47 -20.37 8.98
C SER A 210 13.71 -19.99 9.80
N GLN A 211 14.69 -20.91 9.92
CA GLN A 211 15.85 -20.80 10.81
C GLN A 211 15.54 -20.61 12.30
N SER A 212 14.26 -20.69 12.72
CA SER A 212 13.89 -20.44 14.11
C SER A 212 14.42 -21.51 15.06
N GLU A 213 14.93 -21.05 16.20
CA GLU A 213 15.40 -21.90 17.30
C GLU A 213 14.25 -22.45 18.17
N ASP A 214 13.01 -21.97 17.97
CA ASP A 214 11.82 -22.50 18.62
C ASP A 214 10.97 -23.30 17.63
N ARG A 215 10.77 -24.59 17.94
CA ARG A 215 9.88 -25.48 17.18
C ARG A 215 8.49 -24.88 16.96
N ARG A 216 7.94 -24.16 17.93
CA ARG A 216 6.60 -23.56 17.80
C ARG A 216 6.59 -22.47 16.74
N THR A 217 7.65 -21.68 16.64
CA THR A 217 7.77 -20.61 15.65
C THR A 217 8.02 -21.17 14.25
N ALA A 218 8.86 -22.21 14.13
CA ALA A 218 9.03 -22.94 12.88
C ALA A 218 7.71 -23.56 12.36
N ASP A 219 6.88 -24.13 13.25
CA ASP A 219 5.53 -24.62 12.91
C ASP A 219 4.60 -23.47 12.47
N GLN A 220 4.67 -22.32 13.13
CA GLN A 220 3.90 -21.12 12.76
C GLN A 220 4.26 -20.64 11.36
N PHE A 221 5.56 -20.56 11.02
CA PHE A 221 6.02 -20.20 9.69
C PHE A 221 5.51 -21.19 8.63
N ALA A 222 5.72 -22.49 8.87
CA ALA A 222 5.25 -23.52 7.94
C ALA A 222 3.74 -23.47 7.74
N LYS A 223 2.96 -23.29 8.80
CA LYS A 223 1.51 -23.11 8.72
C LYS A 223 1.12 -21.97 7.78
N ARG A 224 1.77 -20.80 7.88
CA ARG A 224 1.51 -19.64 7.01
C ARG A 224 1.89 -19.91 5.55
N VAL A 225 2.99 -20.63 5.29
CA VAL A 225 3.38 -21.06 3.94
C VAL A 225 2.31 -21.96 3.31
N PHE A 226 1.84 -22.98 4.03
CA PHE A 226 0.79 -23.87 3.53
C PHE A 226 -0.57 -23.16 3.40
N GLU A 227 -0.86 -22.17 4.24
CA GLU A 227 -2.04 -21.31 4.07
C GLU A 227 -1.98 -20.54 2.74
N SER A 228 -0.84 -19.93 2.39
CA SER A 228 -0.65 -19.29 1.07
C SER A 228 -0.86 -20.25 -0.10
N ILE A 229 -0.40 -21.50 0.02
CA ILE A 229 -0.66 -22.51 -1.03
C ILE A 229 -2.17 -22.78 -1.13
N LYS A 230 -2.85 -22.97 0.00
CA LYS A 230 -4.30 -23.25 0.03
C LYS A 230 -5.15 -22.12 -0.54
N THR A 231 -4.82 -20.88 -0.19
CA THR A 231 -5.63 -19.70 -0.56
C THR A 231 -5.17 -19.02 -1.84
N GLY A 232 -3.95 -19.31 -2.28
CA GLY A 232 -3.26 -18.56 -3.33
C GLY A 232 -2.79 -17.18 -2.84
N GLU A 233 -1.90 -16.57 -3.61
CA GLU A 233 -1.37 -15.21 -3.39
C GLU A 233 -1.23 -14.51 -4.74
N ALA A 234 -1.37 -13.18 -4.78
CA ALA A 234 -1.12 -12.39 -5.98
C ALA A 234 -0.65 -10.98 -5.61
N GLU A 235 0.46 -10.55 -6.18
CA GLU A 235 1.06 -9.24 -5.89
C GLU A 235 1.59 -8.59 -7.18
N ILE A 236 1.77 -7.27 -7.08
CA ILE A 236 2.61 -6.51 -8.01
C ILE A 236 3.87 -6.14 -7.23
N THR A 237 5.03 -6.60 -7.68
CA THR A 237 6.33 -6.29 -7.06
C THR A 237 6.65 -4.80 -7.17
N ALA A 238 7.61 -4.30 -6.39
CA ALA A 238 7.95 -2.88 -6.32
C ALA A 238 8.44 -2.29 -7.66
N ASP A 239 8.96 -3.13 -8.55
CA ASP A 239 9.37 -2.84 -9.93
C ASP A 239 8.24 -3.02 -10.97
N GLY A 240 7.08 -3.55 -10.55
CA GLY A 240 5.85 -3.59 -11.33
C GLY A 240 5.53 -4.91 -12.03
N GLU A 241 6.28 -5.99 -11.75
CA GLU A 241 5.95 -7.33 -12.23
C GLU A 241 4.74 -7.91 -11.47
N GLN A 242 3.86 -8.63 -12.17
CA GLN A 242 2.77 -9.35 -11.51
C GLN A 242 3.17 -10.81 -11.28
N VAL A 243 3.09 -11.25 -10.02
CA VAL A 243 3.37 -12.64 -9.62
C VAL A 243 2.13 -13.23 -8.97
N VAL A 244 1.80 -14.48 -9.31
CA VAL A 244 0.61 -15.18 -8.84
C VAL A 244 0.96 -16.60 -8.40
N LEU A 245 0.66 -16.93 -7.15
CA LEU A 245 0.57 -18.28 -6.63
C LEU A 245 -0.90 -18.73 -6.74
N PRO A 246 -1.24 -19.68 -7.63
CA PRO A 246 -2.58 -20.23 -7.70
C PRO A 246 -2.97 -20.93 -6.39
N ALA A 247 -4.23 -20.78 -5.99
CA ALA A 247 -4.79 -21.48 -4.84
C ALA A 247 -4.93 -22.99 -5.13
N ASP A 248 -4.44 -23.81 -4.21
CA ASP A 248 -4.67 -25.24 -4.17
C ASP A 248 -5.19 -25.67 -2.79
N PRO A 249 -6.52 -25.65 -2.58
CA PRO A 249 -7.12 -25.98 -1.29
C PRO A 249 -7.00 -27.46 -0.92
N THR A 250 -6.49 -28.31 -1.81
CA THR A 250 -6.37 -29.76 -1.58
C THR A 250 -5.07 -30.16 -0.88
N VAL A 251 -4.08 -29.26 -0.84
CA VAL A 251 -2.77 -29.51 -0.22
C VAL A 251 -2.89 -29.60 1.29
N GLU A 252 -2.61 -30.76 1.88
CA GLU A 252 -2.52 -30.92 3.33
C GLU A 252 -1.07 -31.21 3.77
N PRO A 253 -0.49 -30.43 4.70
CA PRO A 253 0.89 -30.65 5.13
C PRO A 253 1.04 -31.93 5.94
N VAL A 254 1.94 -32.80 5.52
CA VAL A 254 2.31 -34.02 6.23
C VAL A 254 3.34 -33.66 7.28
N LYS A 255 3.01 -33.82 8.57
CA LYS A 255 3.92 -33.53 9.69
C LYS A 255 4.52 -34.83 10.26
N PRO A 256 5.78 -35.20 9.94
CA PRO A 256 6.41 -36.36 10.55
C PRO A 256 6.59 -36.17 12.06
N ALA A 257 6.51 -37.26 12.82
CA ALA A 257 6.74 -37.21 14.27
C ALA A 257 8.20 -36.82 14.63
N ASN A 258 9.16 -37.20 13.77
CA ASN A 258 10.60 -37.09 14.02
C ASN A 258 11.31 -36.04 13.15
N VAL A 259 10.67 -34.90 12.86
CA VAL A 259 11.40 -33.81 12.19
C VAL A 259 12.47 -33.26 13.15
N PRO A 260 13.74 -33.17 12.73
CA PRO A 260 14.79 -32.50 13.50
C PRO A 260 14.59 -30.99 13.43
N LEU A 261 13.57 -30.49 14.13
CA LEU A 261 13.39 -29.07 14.43
C LEU A 261 14.10 -28.75 15.74
N ALA A 262 14.42 -27.46 15.92
CA ALA A 262 15.03 -26.95 17.13
C ALA A 262 14.23 -27.31 18.40
N ALA A 263 14.88 -27.24 19.56
CA ALA A 263 14.26 -27.63 20.82
C ALA A 263 12.98 -26.81 21.11
N THR A 264 12.02 -27.41 21.81
CA THR A 264 10.82 -26.67 22.23
C THR A 264 11.19 -25.73 23.37
N SER A 265 10.95 -24.42 23.21
CA SER A 265 11.12 -23.46 24.31
C SER A 265 10.07 -23.75 25.41
N THR A 266 10.50 -23.88 26.66
CA THR A 266 9.59 -24.01 27.80
C THR A 266 9.08 -22.63 28.21
N ALA A 267 7.77 -22.50 28.42
CA ALA A 267 7.20 -21.30 29.02
C ALA A 267 7.79 -21.13 30.43
N THR A 268 8.44 -20.00 30.68
CA THR A 268 9.24 -19.73 31.89
C THR A 268 8.42 -19.18 33.06
N THR A 269 7.12 -18.87 32.88
CA THR A 269 6.32 -18.16 33.89
C THR A 269 4.92 -18.74 34.09
N ALA A 270 4.34 -18.49 35.27
CA ALA A 270 2.98 -18.92 35.64
C ALA A 270 1.88 -18.04 35.02
N THR A 271 2.22 -16.83 34.57
CA THR A 271 1.27 -15.88 33.97
C THR A 271 1.05 -16.22 32.50
N THR A 272 -0.21 -16.36 32.09
CA THR A 272 -0.56 -16.63 30.69
C THR A 272 -0.43 -15.34 29.86
N PRO A 273 0.33 -15.34 28.75
CA PRO A 273 0.46 -14.17 27.90
C PRO A 273 -0.87 -13.82 27.21
N GLU A 274 -1.12 -12.53 27.02
CA GLU A 274 -2.32 -11.94 26.46
C GLU A 274 -2.18 -11.76 24.93
N CYS A 275 -2.29 -12.88 24.19
CA CYS A 275 -2.07 -12.92 22.73
C CYS A 275 -3.17 -13.74 22.03
N PRO A 276 -3.40 -13.55 20.72
CA PRO A 276 -4.37 -14.36 19.98
C PRO A 276 -3.97 -15.85 19.94
N THR A 277 -4.97 -16.72 19.88
CA THR A 277 -4.76 -18.17 19.72
C THR A 277 -4.01 -18.46 18.42
N GLY A 278 -2.96 -19.28 18.52
CA GLY A 278 -2.14 -19.70 17.37
C GLY A 278 -0.93 -18.82 17.06
N LEU A 279 -0.71 -17.77 17.85
CA LEU A 279 0.52 -16.98 17.84
C LEU A 279 1.47 -17.50 18.93
N VAL A 280 2.74 -17.67 18.59
CA VAL A 280 3.78 -18.07 19.55
C VAL A 280 4.11 -16.89 20.46
N CYS A 281 3.54 -16.92 21.66
CA CYS A 281 3.66 -15.87 22.65
C CYS A 281 4.14 -16.42 23.99
N ASN A 282 5.13 -15.76 24.60
CA ASN A 282 5.61 -16.05 25.95
C ASN A 282 5.50 -14.79 26.82
N PHE A 283 5.27 -14.95 28.13
CA PHE A 283 5.32 -13.84 29.10
C PHE A 283 6.66 -13.87 29.84
N ASP A 284 7.47 -12.82 29.67
CA ASP A 284 8.77 -12.65 30.31
C ASP A 284 8.87 -11.20 30.82
N PRO A 285 8.61 -10.96 32.12
CA PRO A 285 8.24 -9.63 32.60
C PRO A 285 9.38 -8.62 32.57
N ALA A 286 9.03 -7.36 32.30
CA ALA A 286 9.92 -6.22 32.54
C ALA A 286 10.22 -6.06 34.05
N ALA A 287 11.37 -5.46 34.37
CA ALA A 287 11.80 -5.29 35.75
C ALA A 287 10.94 -4.29 36.52
N TYR A 288 10.54 -4.70 37.72
CA TYR A 288 9.72 -3.91 38.63
C TYR A 288 10.10 -4.24 40.08
N VAL A 289 10.78 -3.30 40.74
CA VAL A 289 11.23 -3.44 42.12
C VAL A 289 10.88 -2.19 42.94
N GLU A 290 10.96 -2.30 44.26
CA GLU A 290 10.62 -1.16 45.11
C GLU A 290 11.58 0.02 44.85
N GLY A 291 11.01 1.18 44.53
CA GLY A 291 11.76 2.41 44.25
C GLY A 291 12.35 2.54 42.85
N LYS A 292 12.32 1.48 42.01
CA LYS A 292 12.81 1.49 40.62
C LYS A 292 12.01 0.53 39.74
N GLY A 293 11.56 0.95 38.56
CA GLY A 293 10.82 0.03 37.70
C GLY A 293 10.39 0.62 36.38
N ASN A 294 10.04 -0.27 35.48
CA ASN A 294 9.87 0.06 34.07
C ASN A 294 8.40 0.30 33.66
N TYR A 295 7.45 0.16 34.58
CA TYR A 295 6.02 0.36 34.35
C TYR A 295 5.27 0.72 35.65
N ASN A 296 4.01 1.13 35.53
CA ASN A 296 3.09 1.38 36.64
C ASN A 296 2.03 0.29 36.73
N ILE A 297 1.70 -0.15 37.94
CA ILE A 297 0.54 -1.02 38.19
C ILE A 297 -0.73 -0.20 37.95
N ALA A 298 -1.65 -0.76 37.17
CA ALA A 298 -2.90 -0.11 36.83
C ALA A 298 -4.02 -1.10 36.49
N SER A 299 -5.23 -0.56 36.44
CA SER A 299 -6.44 -1.25 35.99
C SER A 299 -7.04 -0.54 34.78
N ARG A 300 -6.32 -0.55 33.65
CA ARG A 300 -6.78 0.10 32.41
C ARG A 300 -7.96 -0.60 31.78
N VAL A 301 -8.85 0.18 31.15
CA VAL A 301 -10.14 -0.27 30.61
C VAL A 301 -10.24 -0.09 29.09
N PRO A 302 -11.23 -0.70 28.41
CA PRO A 302 -11.44 -0.50 26.98
C PRO A 302 -11.75 0.95 26.57
N TYR A 303 -11.40 1.31 25.35
CA TYR A 303 -11.69 2.60 24.74
C TYR A 303 -13.17 2.97 24.85
N GLY A 304 -13.44 4.23 25.21
CA GLY A 304 -14.79 4.79 25.21
C GLY A 304 -15.66 4.36 26.41
N THR A 305 -15.15 3.55 27.35
CA THR A 305 -15.87 3.24 28.59
C THR A 305 -15.78 4.36 29.64
N GLY A 306 -14.96 5.38 29.38
CA GLY A 306 -14.51 6.34 30.38
C GLY A 306 -13.49 5.71 31.34
N GLY A 307 -12.86 6.52 32.18
CA GLY A 307 -11.83 6.04 33.10
C GLY A 307 -10.42 6.05 32.50
N PHE A 308 -9.56 5.15 32.97
CA PHE A 308 -8.18 5.00 32.52
C PHE A 308 -8.12 4.10 31.27
N ASP A 309 -8.65 4.58 30.14
CA ASP A 309 -8.91 3.77 28.95
C ASP A 309 -7.70 3.60 28.02
N ILE A 310 -7.62 2.49 27.28
CA ILE A 310 -6.61 2.30 26.24
C ILE A 310 -7.19 2.79 24.91
N ARG A 311 -6.56 3.81 24.33
CA ARG A 311 -7.02 4.51 23.12
C ARG A 311 -6.19 4.15 21.90
N GLN A 312 -4.92 3.81 22.06
CA GLN A 312 -3.97 3.66 20.96
C GLN A 312 -3.08 2.42 21.10
N ILE A 313 -2.47 2.01 19.99
CA ILE A 313 -1.34 1.09 19.94
C ILE A 313 -0.19 1.83 19.25
N VAL A 314 0.98 1.82 19.87
CA VAL A 314 2.19 2.47 19.33
C VAL A 314 3.12 1.38 18.81
N ILE A 315 3.49 1.51 17.54
CA ILE A 315 4.44 0.66 16.84
C ILE A 315 5.82 1.28 16.98
N HIS A 316 6.76 0.47 17.43
CA HIS A 316 8.14 0.84 17.66
C HIS A 316 9.08 -0.12 16.94
N ASP A 317 10.33 0.29 16.77
CA ASP A 317 11.45 -0.60 16.57
C ASP A 317 12.49 -0.43 17.69
N ILE A 318 13.32 -1.43 17.91
CA ILE A 318 14.25 -1.51 19.04
C ILE A 318 15.55 -0.71 18.80
N GLU A 319 15.86 -0.36 17.54
CA GLU A 319 17.22 -0.04 17.07
C GLU A 319 18.22 -1.12 17.52
N GLY A 320 17.84 -2.39 17.38
CA GLY A 320 18.57 -3.55 17.87
C GLY A 320 17.81 -4.88 17.76
N ASP A 321 18.43 -5.93 18.29
CA ASP A 321 17.87 -7.28 18.32
C ASP A 321 16.96 -7.54 19.54
N HIS A 322 16.25 -8.67 19.54
CA HIS A 322 15.42 -9.11 20.67
C HIS A 322 16.19 -9.09 22.00
N ALA A 323 17.44 -9.55 22.01
CA ALA A 323 18.26 -9.65 23.21
C ALA A 323 18.60 -8.27 23.79
N ALA A 324 18.88 -7.27 22.95
CA ALA A 324 19.11 -5.89 23.33
C ALA A 324 17.88 -5.31 24.03
N GLY A 325 16.69 -5.47 23.43
CA GLY A 325 15.42 -5.06 24.04
C GLY A 325 15.18 -5.71 25.40
N MET A 326 15.40 -7.03 25.50
CA MET A 326 15.27 -7.76 26.76
C MET A 326 16.26 -7.28 27.83
N SER A 327 17.50 -6.93 27.44
CA SER A 327 18.52 -6.45 28.37
C SER A 327 18.14 -5.11 29.03
N VAL A 328 17.55 -4.20 28.25
CA VAL A 328 17.08 -2.90 28.75
C VAL A 328 15.84 -3.08 29.63
N PHE A 329 14.83 -3.80 29.15
CA PHE A 329 13.56 -3.90 29.86
C PHE A 329 13.63 -4.75 31.14
N LYS A 330 14.67 -5.58 31.30
CA LYS A 330 14.96 -6.34 32.52
C LYS A 330 15.88 -5.62 33.52
N ASP A 331 16.34 -4.42 33.20
CA ASP A 331 17.05 -3.57 34.15
C ASP A 331 16.13 -2.46 34.67
N ALA A 332 15.81 -2.50 35.97
CA ALA A 332 14.92 -1.53 36.61
C ALA A 332 15.53 -0.12 36.69
N GLU A 333 16.84 0.05 36.46
CA GLU A 333 17.50 1.35 36.37
C GLU A 333 17.24 2.05 35.02
N LYS A 334 16.63 1.35 34.04
CA LYS A 334 16.36 1.90 32.70
C LYS A 334 15.09 2.72 32.61
N TRP A 335 14.10 2.48 33.48
CA TRP A 335 12.84 3.22 33.52
C TRP A 335 12.09 3.23 32.18
N ALA A 336 12.22 2.15 31.41
CA ALA A 336 11.63 1.98 30.09
C ALA A 336 11.14 0.54 29.90
N SER A 337 9.99 0.38 29.26
CA SER A 337 9.45 -0.92 28.83
C SER A 337 8.45 -0.75 27.72
N ALA A 338 8.17 -1.83 27.00
CA ALA A 338 7.00 -1.99 26.16
C ALA A 338 6.09 -3.12 26.68
N HIS A 339 4.92 -3.29 26.07
CA HIS A 339 4.06 -4.42 26.41
C HIS A 339 4.49 -5.68 25.68
N TYR A 340 4.96 -5.54 24.44
CA TYR A 340 5.36 -6.66 23.59
C TYR A 340 6.64 -6.35 22.81
N ILE A 341 7.44 -7.38 22.55
CA ILE A 341 8.47 -7.42 21.50
C ILE A 341 8.05 -8.45 20.45
N VAL A 342 8.20 -8.11 19.17
CA VAL A 342 8.09 -9.01 18.01
C VAL A 342 9.46 -9.19 17.36
N ASP A 343 9.93 -10.43 17.37
CA ASP A 343 11.19 -10.88 16.78
C ASP A 343 11.08 -10.99 15.23
N TYR A 344 12.21 -11.05 14.52
CA TYR A 344 12.27 -11.12 13.06
C TYR A 344 11.54 -12.35 12.48
N ASP A 345 11.52 -13.46 13.22
CA ASP A 345 10.85 -14.70 12.85
C ASP A 345 9.35 -14.71 13.21
N GLY A 346 8.88 -13.62 13.83
CA GLY A 346 7.50 -13.43 14.25
C GLY A 346 7.16 -14.08 15.59
N ARG A 347 8.14 -14.52 16.39
CA ARG A 347 7.96 -14.86 17.81
C ARG A 347 7.62 -13.61 18.62
N THR A 348 6.77 -13.75 19.63
CA THR A 348 6.35 -12.62 20.48
C THR A 348 6.66 -12.85 21.95
N THR A 349 7.23 -11.82 22.59
CA THR A 349 7.43 -11.78 24.05
C THR A 349 6.56 -10.67 24.63
N GLN A 350 5.69 -10.99 25.58
CA GLN A 350 4.98 -10.01 26.40
C GLN A 350 5.80 -9.69 27.67
N LEU A 351 6.00 -8.41 27.94
CA LEU A 351 6.81 -7.88 29.06
C LEU A 351 5.96 -7.24 30.15
N VAL A 352 4.86 -6.58 29.77
CA VAL A 352 3.96 -5.87 30.69
C VAL A 352 2.53 -6.32 30.41
N GLU A 353 1.81 -6.71 31.47
CA GLU A 353 0.36 -7.00 31.36
C GLU A 353 -0.36 -5.78 30.82
N THR A 354 -1.26 -5.96 29.86
CA THR A 354 -1.96 -4.86 29.16
C THR A 354 -2.86 -4.02 30.07
N LYS A 355 -3.20 -4.47 31.28
CA LYS A 355 -3.87 -3.64 32.29
C LYS A 355 -2.95 -2.57 32.90
N ASN A 356 -1.63 -2.80 32.93
CA ASN A 356 -0.60 -1.93 33.50
C ASN A 356 -0.11 -0.92 32.48
N GLU A 357 0.48 0.20 32.93
CA GLU A 357 1.01 1.27 32.08
C GLU A 357 2.52 1.08 31.87
N ALA A 358 2.95 0.67 30.67
CA ALA A 358 4.37 0.61 30.30
C ALA A 358 4.95 2.01 30.00
N PHE A 359 6.27 2.16 30.19
CA PHE A 359 7.01 3.40 29.87
C PHE A 359 7.69 3.28 28.50
N HIS A 360 6.92 3.41 27.42
CA HIS A 360 7.41 3.20 26.05
C HIS A 360 7.46 4.48 25.20
N ALA A 361 6.57 5.44 25.45
CA ALA A 361 6.33 6.54 24.52
C ALA A 361 7.05 7.86 24.88
N GLY A 362 7.69 7.96 26.05
CA GLY A 362 8.30 9.23 26.53
C GLY A 362 7.28 10.36 26.80
N ASN A 363 5.98 10.07 26.74
CA ASN A 363 4.89 11.00 26.99
C ASN A 363 3.84 10.33 27.88
N LYS A 364 3.65 10.86 29.11
CA LYS A 364 2.70 10.30 30.08
C LYS A 364 1.28 10.18 29.55
N THR A 365 0.78 11.19 28.83
CA THR A 365 -0.58 11.14 28.27
C THR A 365 -0.72 9.99 27.26
N VAL A 366 0.35 9.67 26.52
CA VAL A 366 0.33 8.54 25.58
C VAL A 366 0.52 7.22 26.32
N ASN A 367 1.56 7.05 27.15
CA ASN A 367 1.80 5.85 27.96
C ASN A 367 0.55 5.37 28.71
N MET A 368 -0.14 6.32 29.34
CA MET A 368 -1.41 6.11 30.02
C MET A 368 -2.45 5.40 29.13
N HIS A 369 -2.56 5.82 27.89
CA HIS A 369 -3.64 5.45 26.98
C HIS A 369 -3.19 4.60 25.80
N SER A 370 -2.03 3.94 25.86
CA SER A 370 -1.53 3.12 24.76
C SER A 370 -0.88 1.80 25.14
N ILE A 371 -0.82 0.90 24.16
CA ILE A 371 -0.01 -0.32 24.22
C ILE A 371 1.16 -0.17 23.25
N GLY A 372 2.40 -0.17 23.75
CA GLY A 372 3.62 -0.23 22.93
C GLY A 372 3.97 -1.65 22.48
N ILE A 373 4.31 -1.78 21.18
CA ILE A 373 4.81 -3.01 20.54
C ILE A 373 6.14 -2.68 19.85
N GLU A 374 7.21 -3.29 20.34
CA GLU A 374 8.57 -3.19 19.83
C GLU A 374 8.82 -4.23 18.74
N HIS A 375 9.59 -3.88 17.72
CA HIS A 375 10.03 -4.79 16.67
C HIS A 375 11.55 -4.84 16.65
N GLU A 376 12.10 -6.05 16.59
CA GLU A 376 13.50 -6.22 16.23
C GLU A 376 13.78 -5.56 14.87
N GLY A 377 14.82 -4.74 14.82
CA GLY A 377 15.18 -3.96 13.65
C GLY A 377 15.67 -2.56 13.99
N PHE A 378 15.78 -1.74 12.95
CA PHE A 378 16.31 -0.39 12.99
C PHE A 378 15.46 0.51 12.09
N ALA A 379 15.25 1.77 12.48
CA ALA A 379 14.53 2.72 11.65
C ALA A 379 15.28 2.97 10.32
N ILE A 380 16.61 3.08 10.37
CA ILE A 380 17.52 3.13 9.21
C ILE A 380 18.88 2.52 9.57
N LYS A 381 19.34 1.52 8.82
CA LYS A 381 20.69 0.96 8.97
C LYS A 381 21.29 0.52 7.63
N GLY A 382 22.59 0.72 7.43
CA GLY A 382 23.35 0.17 6.30
C GLY A 382 22.72 0.40 4.90
N GLY A 383 22.89 -0.59 4.03
CA GLY A 383 22.35 -0.60 2.67
C GLY A 383 20.85 -0.91 2.58
N GLY A 384 20.22 -1.48 3.61
CA GLY A 384 18.83 -1.92 3.53
C GLY A 384 18.09 -1.84 4.86
N GLY A 385 16.77 -1.63 4.79
CA GLY A 385 15.96 -1.24 5.94
C GLY A 385 14.55 -1.80 5.94
N TRP A 386 14.30 -2.94 5.30
CA TRP A 386 12.96 -3.52 5.24
C TRP A 386 12.74 -4.57 6.34
N TYR A 387 11.49 -4.68 6.80
CA TYR A 387 11.03 -5.65 7.80
C TYR A 387 10.42 -6.88 7.14
N LYS A 388 10.59 -8.06 7.74
CA LYS A 388 10.12 -9.31 7.15
C LYS A 388 8.61 -9.49 7.27
N GLU A 389 8.04 -10.29 6.37
CA GLU A 389 6.62 -10.64 6.40
C GLU A 389 6.15 -11.34 7.70
N PRO A 390 6.95 -12.20 8.39
CA PRO A 390 6.56 -12.76 9.68
C PRO A 390 6.31 -11.71 10.76
N GLN A 391 7.08 -10.61 10.79
CA GLN A 391 6.86 -9.49 11.70
C GLN A 391 5.52 -8.82 11.41
N TYR A 392 5.27 -8.43 10.15
CA TYR A 392 4.00 -7.83 9.75
C TYR A 392 2.78 -8.72 10.05
N ASP A 393 2.87 -10.02 9.75
CA ASP A 393 1.80 -10.99 9.99
C ASP A 393 1.50 -11.16 11.49
N THR A 394 2.54 -11.32 12.31
CA THR A 394 2.42 -11.47 13.77
C THR A 394 1.87 -10.20 14.40
N THR A 395 2.41 -9.03 14.05
CA THR A 395 1.97 -7.74 14.58
C THR A 395 0.54 -7.44 14.15
N ALA A 396 0.15 -7.72 12.90
CA ALA A 396 -1.23 -7.53 12.47
C ALA A 396 -2.21 -8.43 13.24
N ALA A 397 -1.85 -9.69 13.52
CA ALA A 397 -2.66 -10.58 14.34
C ALA A 397 -2.78 -10.07 15.79
N LEU A 398 -1.68 -9.63 16.38
CA LEU A 398 -1.65 -9.07 17.75
C LEU A 398 -2.47 -7.79 17.84
N VAL A 399 -2.31 -6.85 16.90
CA VAL A 399 -3.07 -5.60 16.85
C VAL A 399 -4.56 -5.85 16.70
N LYS A 400 -4.99 -6.79 15.83
CA LYS A 400 -6.41 -7.18 15.72
C LYS A 400 -6.97 -7.69 17.05
N TYR A 401 -6.21 -8.53 17.75
CA TYR A 401 -6.60 -9.07 19.05
C TYR A 401 -6.75 -7.97 20.11
N LEU A 402 -5.72 -7.12 20.24
CA LEU A 402 -5.71 -6.02 21.21
C LEU A 402 -6.81 -4.99 20.92
N ALA A 403 -7.00 -4.63 19.65
CA ALA A 403 -8.06 -3.75 19.22
C ALA A 403 -9.45 -4.31 19.51
N ALA A 404 -9.67 -5.61 19.30
CA ALA A 404 -10.94 -6.26 19.64
C ALA A 404 -11.20 -6.28 21.16
N LYS A 405 -10.16 -6.55 21.95
CA LYS A 405 -10.19 -6.59 23.42
C LYS A 405 -10.48 -5.22 24.02
N TYR A 406 -9.77 -4.18 23.57
CA TYR A 406 -9.85 -2.83 24.10
C TYR A 406 -10.72 -1.88 23.28
N LYS A 407 -11.44 -2.37 22.27
CA LYS A 407 -12.33 -1.57 21.39
C LYS A 407 -11.61 -0.41 20.69
N ILE A 408 -10.32 -0.57 20.40
CA ILE A 408 -9.51 0.42 19.68
C ILE A 408 -9.90 0.39 18.20
N PRO A 409 -10.28 1.53 17.58
CA PRO A 409 -10.55 1.59 16.14
C PRO A 409 -9.33 1.20 15.30
N LEU A 410 -9.51 0.33 14.31
CA LEU A 410 -8.44 -0.06 13.37
C LEU A 410 -8.23 1.04 12.32
N THR A 411 -7.57 2.11 12.73
CA THR A 411 -7.32 3.31 11.94
C THR A 411 -5.97 3.90 12.30
N ARG A 412 -5.34 4.68 11.42
CA ARG A 412 -4.02 5.27 11.68
C ARG A 412 -4.03 6.37 12.74
N GLU A 413 -5.21 6.88 13.09
CA GLU A 413 -5.38 7.80 14.21
C GLU A 413 -5.23 7.09 15.58
N HIS A 414 -5.32 5.75 15.59
CA HIS A 414 -5.26 4.92 16.81
C HIS A 414 -4.15 3.87 16.79
N ILE A 415 -3.67 3.47 15.61
CA ILE A 415 -2.47 2.64 15.44
C ILE A 415 -1.40 3.57 14.90
N ILE A 416 -0.48 4.01 15.74
CA ILE A 416 0.49 5.09 15.45
C ILE A 416 1.93 4.58 15.53
N GLY A 417 2.86 5.26 14.86
CA GLY A 417 4.29 5.11 15.13
C GLY A 417 4.71 5.92 16.35
N HIS A 418 5.86 5.61 16.94
CA HIS A 418 6.42 6.45 18.00
C HIS A 418 6.79 7.84 17.49
N ASP A 419 7.23 7.92 16.24
CA ASP A 419 7.48 9.15 15.50
C ASP A 419 6.29 10.13 15.50
N GLU A 420 5.06 9.62 15.62
CA GLU A 420 3.82 10.42 15.70
C GLU A 420 3.45 10.86 17.13
N VAL A 421 4.14 10.38 18.17
CA VAL A 421 3.91 10.78 19.57
C VAL A 421 4.48 12.19 19.80
N PRO A 422 3.73 13.16 20.33
CA PRO A 422 4.28 14.50 20.58
C PRO A 422 5.23 14.52 21.78
N GLY A 423 6.21 15.42 21.74
CA GLY A 423 6.90 15.82 22.96
C GLY A 423 5.96 16.60 23.89
N PRO A 424 5.94 16.31 25.20
CA PRO A 424 4.91 16.85 26.10
C PRO A 424 5.07 18.34 26.43
N LEU A 425 6.28 18.88 26.27
CA LEU A 425 6.68 20.24 26.65
C LEU A 425 7.76 20.77 25.68
N ASP A 426 7.95 22.09 25.62
CA ASP A 426 8.89 22.74 24.69
C ASP A 426 10.30 22.14 24.70
N ARG A 427 10.84 21.88 25.90
CA ARG A 427 12.19 21.33 26.08
C ARG A 427 12.33 19.89 25.57
N LEU A 428 11.23 19.17 25.42
CA LEU A 428 11.17 17.76 25.02
C LEU A 428 10.68 17.58 23.58
N ALA A 429 10.03 18.59 23.00
CA ALA A 429 9.44 18.51 21.66
C ALA A 429 10.44 18.25 20.52
N GLY A 430 11.73 18.53 20.71
CA GLY A 430 12.76 18.26 19.70
C GLY A 430 13.50 16.92 19.86
N GLY A 431 13.44 16.28 21.03
CA GLY A 431 14.26 15.10 21.38
C GLY A 431 13.44 13.83 21.55
N VAL A 432 12.54 13.60 20.61
CA VAL A 432 11.50 12.57 20.66
C VAL A 432 11.76 11.61 19.51
N HIS A 433 11.54 10.32 19.74
CA HIS A 433 11.96 9.28 18.80
C HIS A 433 11.23 9.36 17.46
N TRP A 434 11.76 8.62 16.50
CA TRP A 434 11.38 8.67 15.09
C TRP A 434 11.20 7.26 14.48
N ASP A 435 11.14 6.22 15.31
CA ASP A 435 10.74 4.84 14.97
C ASP A 435 9.22 4.73 14.66
N PRO A 436 8.80 3.76 13.82
CA PRO A 436 9.56 2.68 13.19
C PRO A 436 10.33 3.11 11.93
N GLY A 437 10.51 4.42 11.71
CA GLY A 437 11.31 4.93 10.62
C GLY A 437 10.64 4.94 9.25
N PRO A 438 11.40 5.36 8.21
CA PRO A 438 10.91 5.56 6.85
C PRO A 438 10.55 4.28 6.09
N PHE A 439 10.99 3.11 6.55
CA PHE A 439 10.92 1.86 5.80
C PHE A 439 9.89 0.85 6.35
N TRP A 440 9.20 1.19 7.45
CA TRP A 440 8.01 0.46 7.87
C TRP A 440 6.84 0.75 6.90
N ASP A 441 6.42 -0.27 6.14
CA ASP A 441 5.33 -0.15 5.16
C ASP A 441 3.95 -0.12 5.87
N TRP A 442 3.55 1.09 6.24
CA TRP A 442 2.23 1.36 6.81
C TRP A 442 1.07 0.91 5.92
N ASN A 443 1.20 0.95 4.59
CA ASN A 443 0.14 0.50 3.70
C ASN A 443 -0.03 -1.01 3.79
N ARG A 444 1.07 -1.78 3.76
CA ARG A 444 1.06 -3.24 3.94
C ARG A 444 0.53 -3.63 5.31
N PHE A 445 1.07 -3.01 6.36
CA PHE A 445 0.68 -3.31 7.72
C PHE A 445 -0.83 -3.09 7.95
N MET A 446 -1.34 -1.93 7.55
CA MET A 446 -2.77 -1.62 7.73
C MET A 446 -3.67 -2.48 6.85
N ALA A 447 -3.23 -2.90 5.66
CA ALA A 447 -3.96 -3.88 4.84
C ALA A 447 -4.08 -5.23 5.56
N LYS A 448 -3.00 -5.73 6.16
CA LYS A 448 -3.02 -6.98 6.94
C LYS A 448 -3.89 -6.86 8.18
N VAL A 449 -3.89 -5.70 8.85
CA VAL A 449 -4.79 -5.38 9.97
C VAL A 449 -6.26 -5.38 9.54
N GLY A 450 -6.56 -5.25 8.25
CA GLY A 450 -7.91 -5.16 7.71
C GLY A 450 -8.49 -3.74 7.78
N ALA A 451 -7.63 -2.74 7.94
CA ALA A 451 -8.01 -1.34 7.96
C ALA A 451 -8.02 -0.76 6.53
N PRO A 452 -8.87 0.23 6.23
CA PRO A 452 -8.82 0.94 4.97
C PRO A 452 -7.46 1.65 4.81
N THR A 453 -6.66 1.19 3.84
CA THR A 453 -5.38 1.83 3.53
C THR A 453 -5.60 3.05 2.64
N GLY A 454 -6.45 2.92 1.62
CA GLY A 454 -6.62 3.90 0.56
C GLY A 454 -5.53 3.87 -0.52
N ALA A 455 -4.53 3.00 -0.38
CA ALA A 455 -3.41 2.86 -1.30
C ALA A 455 -3.84 2.23 -2.64
N GLY A 456 -3.09 2.54 -3.71
CA GLY A 456 -3.35 1.99 -5.05
C GLY A 456 -4.60 2.56 -5.74
N GLY A 457 -5.13 3.69 -5.26
CA GLY A 457 -6.28 4.37 -5.83
C GLY A 457 -6.00 5.01 -7.19
N ALA A 458 -7.01 5.07 -8.07
CA ALA A 458 -6.91 5.81 -9.33
C ALA A 458 -6.78 7.33 -9.16
N GLY A 459 -6.87 7.84 -7.93
CA GLY A 459 -6.83 9.25 -7.59
C GLY A 459 -8.10 10.00 -7.99
N GLY A 460 -8.00 11.33 -8.02
CA GLY A 460 -9.11 12.20 -8.37
C GLY A 460 -8.78 13.67 -8.10
N LEU A 461 -9.70 14.55 -8.52
CA LEU A 461 -9.59 15.97 -8.22
C LEU A 461 -9.86 16.23 -6.74
N LEU A 462 -9.02 17.08 -6.14
CA LEU A 462 -9.18 17.56 -4.77
C LEU A 462 -9.51 19.05 -4.72
N THR A 463 -10.15 19.49 -3.65
CA THR A 463 -10.41 20.91 -3.38
C THR A 463 -10.19 21.25 -1.91
N ALA A 464 -9.99 22.53 -1.62
CA ALA A 464 -9.69 22.99 -0.26
C ALA A 464 -10.83 22.66 0.73
N GLY A 465 -10.44 22.26 1.94
CA GLY A 465 -11.33 21.86 3.02
C GLY A 465 -11.80 20.40 2.96
N GLN A 466 -11.46 19.63 1.93
CA GLN A 466 -11.64 18.18 1.93
C GLN A 466 -10.69 17.51 2.92
N THR A 467 -11.12 16.38 3.48
CA THR A 467 -10.23 15.49 4.26
C THR A 467 -9.74 14.36 3.36
N VAL A 468 -8.42 14.15 3.36
CA VAL A 468 -7.78 13.07 2.62
C VAL A 468 -6.90 12.25 3.56
N ARG A 469 -6.82 10.95 3.31
CA ARG A 469 -5.76 10.10 3.84
C ARG A 469 -4.61 10.11 2.84
N VAL A 470 -3.41 10.46 3.29
CA VAL A 470 -2.20 10.46 2.46
C VAL A 470 -1.66 9.05 2.38
N VAL A 471 -1.35 8.58 1.17
CA VAL A 471 -1.03 7.18 0.86
C VAL A 471 0.02 7.10 -0.26
N PRO A 472 1.25 7.63 -0.05
CA PRO A 472 2.32 7.42 -1.01
C PRO A 472 2.53 5.91 -1.22
N PRO A 473 2.80 5.46 -2.46
CA PRO A 473 2.96 4.04 -2.75
C PRO A 473 4.30 3.54 -2.22
N PHE A 474 4.33 2.38 -1.57
CA PHE A 474 5.59 1.74 -1.15
C PHE A 474 6.19 0.94 -2.32
N THR A 475 6.62 1.66 -3.37
CA THR A 475 7.14 1.10 -4.64
C THR A 475 8.24 2.00 -5.20
N SER A 476 8.85 1.61 -6.33
CA SER A 476 9.80 2.45 -7.08
C SER A 476 9.27 3.85 -7.47
N ALA A 477 7.95 4.05 -7.47
CA ALA A 477 7.35 5.36 -7.70
C ALA A 477 7.57 6.37 -6.55
N ASN A 478 7.98 5.92 -5.36
CA ASN A 478 8.24 6.75 -4.18
C ASN A 478 9.53 6.30 -3.46
N GLN A 479 10.67 6.70 -4.01
CA GLN A 479 12.00 6.44 -3.42
C GLN A 479 12.75 7.76 -3.17
N PRO A 480 12.25 8.64 -2.27
CA PRO A 480 12.95 9.87 -1.94
C PRO A 480 14.32 9.56 -1.33
N GLN A 481 15.34 10.37 -1.63
CA GLN A 481 16.65 10.22 -1.00
C GLN A 481 16.55 10.46 0.51
N VAL A 482 17.15 9.57 1.29
CA VAL A 482 17.27 9.68 2.76
C VAL A 482 18.74 9.61 3.17
N THR A 483 19.11 10.42 4.15
CA THR A 483 20.43 10.38 4.81
C THR A 483 20.25 10.03 6.28
N TYR A 484 21.25 9.40 6.87
CA TYR A 484 21.25 9.04 8.28
C TYR A 484 22.67 9.20 8.83
N THR A 485 22.79 9.20 10.15
CA THR A 485 24.08 9.23 10.84
C THR A 485 24.36 7.88 11.45
N GLU A 486 25.62 7.46 11.40
CA GLU A 486 26.08 6.21 12.00
C GLU A 486 27.41 6.48 12.70
N LYS A 487 27.67 5.79 13.80
CA LYS A 487 28.92 5.92 14.55
C LYS A 487 29.93 4.88 14.06
N VAL A 488 30.97 5.33 13.35
CA VAL A 488 32.06 4.49 12.84
C VAL A 488 33.33 4.82 13.61
N ASP A 489 33.94 3.84 14.29
CA ASP A 489 35.14 4.02 15.11
C ASP A 489 35.05 5.19 16.12
N GLY A 490 33.87 5.39 16.70
CA GLY A 490 33.62 6.48 17.65
C GLY A 490 33.29 7.84 17.01
N VAL A 491 33.32 7.96 15.67
CA VAL A 491 33.04 9.19 14.92
C VAL A 491 31.66 9.11 14.27
N ILE A 492 30.86 10.18 14.40
CA ILE A 492 29.56 10.26 13.72
C ILE A 492 29.79 10.61 12.24
N VAL A 493 29.41 9.69 11.36
CA VAL A 493 29.50 9.83 9.90
C VAL A 493 28.11 9.92 9.31
N ARG A 494 27.90 10.83 8.36
CA ARG A 494 26.65 10.90 7.60
C ARG A 494 26.73 10.01 6.36
N LYS A 495 25.75 9.13 6.21
CA LYS A 495 25.59 8.22 5.06
C LYS A 495 24.31 8.55 4.29
N THR A 496 24.26 8.11 3.04
CA THR A 496 23.05 8.17 2.20
C THR A 496 22.50 6.75 2.09
N ALA A 497 21.23 6.56 2.46
CA ALA A 497 20.57 5.28 2.29
C ALA A 497 20.39 4.99 0.78
N PRO A 498 20.50 3.73 0.34
CA PRO A 498 20.18 3.36 -1.04
C PRO A 498 18.77 3.75 -1.44
N ALA A 499 18.56 3.97 -2.74
CA ALA A 499 17.25 4.26 -3.27
C ALA A 499 16.34 3.05 -3.03
N GLN A 500 15.34 3.22 -2.18
CA GLN A 500 14.37 2.18 -1.85
C GLN A 500 13.03 2.84 -1.48
N PRO A 501 11.92 2.11 -1.56
CA PRO A 501 10.61 2.67 -1.24
C PRO A 501 10.54 3.19 0.19
N THR A 502 9.89 4.33 0.40
CA THR A 502 9.61 4.87 1.74
C THR A 502 8.12 4.99 2.01
N ASN A 503 7.77 5.07 3.29
CA ASN A 503 6.40 5.25 3.75
C ASN A 503 5.94 6.73 3.76
N PHE A 504 6.72 7.66 3.23
CA PHE A 504 6.42 9.10 3.31
C PHE A 504 6.76 9.83 2.02
N GLY A 505 6.19 11.03 1.85
CA GLY A 505 6.63 12.03 0.88
C GLY A 505 7.19 13.28 1.57
N TYR A 506 8.10 14.01 0.92
CA TYR A 506 8.58 15.29 1.44
C TYR A 506 7.55 16.40 1.27
N LEU A 507 7.55 17.33 2.24
CA LEU A 507 6.72 18.51 2.28
C LEU A 507 7.50 19.77 1.91
N TYR A 508 6.95 20.54 0.98
CA TYR A 508 7.57 21.70 0.35
C TYR A 508 6.78 22.98 0.62
N THR A 509 7.48 24.11 0.51
CA THR A 509 6.89 25.46 0.67
C THR A 509 6.06 25.88 -0.54
N GLU A 510 6.39 25.36 -1.73
CA GLU A 510 5.70 25.64 -3.00
C GLU A 510 5.40 24.33 -3.75
N PRO A 511 4.49 24.30 -4.75
CA PRO A 511 4.12 23.10 -5.52
C PRO A 511 5.20 22.71 -6.55
N ASN A 512 6.44 22.53 -6.11
CA ASN A 512 7.56 22.03 -6.90
C ASN A 512 8.68 21.49 -5.98
N SER A 513 9.39 20.46 -6.44
CA SER A 513 10.46 19.81 -5.68
C SER A 513 11.75 20.61 -5.60
N SER A 514 11.88 21.71 -6.36
CA SER A 514 13.02 22.63 -6.30
C SER A 514 12.89 23.68 -5.21
N SER A 515 11.71 23.83 -4.60
CA SER A 515 11.48 24.75 -3.49
C SER A 515 12.06 24.21 -2.19
N ALA A 516 12.19 25.08 -1.18
CA ALA A 516 12.63 24.65 0.14
C ALA A 516 11.58 23.70 0.75
N THR A 517 12.06 22.66 1.43
CA THR A 517 11.20 21.86 2.32
C THR A 517 10.74 22.72 3.50
N ILE A 518 9.58 22.39 4.05
CA ILE A 518 9.08 23.06 5.26
C ILE A 518 10.02 22.77 6.44
N LYS A 519 9.94 23.61 7.47
CA LYS A 519 10.72 23.46 8.70
C LYS A 519 9.80 23.41 9.90
N ASP A 520 10.17 22.57 10.86
CA ASP A 520 9.55 22.54 12.18
C ASP A 520 10.36 23.40 13.17
N PRO A 521 9.70 24.24 13.99
CA PRO A 521 10.38 25.15 14.91
C PRO A 521 11.04 24.48 16.12
N TYR A 522 10.78 23.20 16.43
CA TYR A 522 11.43 22.47 17.53
C TYR A 522 12.68 21.69 17.13
N ILE A 523 12.78 21.27 15.87
CA ILE A 523 13.95 20.56 15.32
C ILE A 523 14.70 21.43 14.29
N ALA A 524 14.78 22.74 14.54
CA ALA A 524 15.46 23.67 13.67
C ALA A 524 16.94 23.29 13.51
N GLY A 525 17.42 23.22 12.27
CA GLY A 525 18.83 22.91 11.95
C GLY A 525 19.11 21.46 11.58
N VAL A 526 18.11 20.56 11.68
CA VAL A 526 18.22 19.21 11.11
C VAL A 526 18.26 19.30 9.58
N ILE A 527 19.08 18.44 8.96
CA ILE A 527 19.20 18.39 7.50
C ILE A 527 17.86 17.97 6.89
N TRP A 528 17.51 18.58 5.76
CA TRP A 528 16.20 18.41 5.15
C TRP A 528 15.87 16.96 4.76
N ASN A 529 16.86 16.16 4.36
CA ASN A 529 16.68 14.75 4.00
C ASN A 529 17.23 13.78 5.06
N SER A 530 17.35 14.23 6.31
CA SER A 530 17.75 13.35 7.41
C SER A 530 16.60 12.41 7.80
N GLY A 531 16.92 11.17 8.16
CA GLY A 531 15.96 10.16 8.62
C GLY A 531 15.14 10.61 9.83
N ASP A 532 15.81 11.24 10.78
CA ASP A 532 15.27 11.83 12.01
C ASP A 532 14.49 13.13 11.78
N ASN A 533 14.52 13.72 10.58
CA ASN A 533 13.74 14.91 10.26
C ASN A 533 12.27 14.57 9.98
N TRP A 534 11.48 14.36 11.02
CA TRP A 534 10.03 14.16 10.91
C TRP A 534 9.28 15.44 10.51
N GLY A 535 9.88 16.62 10.70
CA GLY A 535 9.21 17.92 10.53
C GLY A 535 8.76 18.25 9.11
N ASN A 536 9.29 17.55 8.10
CA ASN A 536 9.01 17.81 6.69
C ASN A 536 8.53 16.56 5.93
N LYS A 537 7.96 15.59 6.62
CA LYS A 537 7.48 14.33 6.04
C LYS A 537 5.98 14.22 6.20
N VAL A 538 5.32 13.69 5.18
CA VAL A 538 3.92 13.28 5.26
C VAL A 538 3.83 11.77 5.12
N VAL A 539 3.50 11.10 6.22
CA VAL A 539 3.55 9.63 6.34
C VAL A 539 2.26 8.99 5.82
N ALA A 540 2.43 7.81 5.25
CA ALA A 540 1.35 6.98 4.75
C ALA A 540 0.36 6.61 5.86
N GLY A 541 -0.91 6.79 5.52
CA GLY A 541 -2.04 6.42 6.34
C GLY A 541 -2.60 7.56 7.18
N SER A 542 -1.90 8.68 7.38
CA SER A 542 -2.41 9.78 8.22
C SER A 542 -3.38 10.69 7.45
N GLN A 543 -4.36 11.27 8.16
CA GLN A 543 -5.39 12.12 7.58
C GLN A 543 -5.07 13.61 7.72
N TYR A 544 -5.33 14.37 6.66
CA TYR A 544 -5.10 15.82 6.61
C TYR A 544 -6.23 16.56 5.90
N VAL A 545 -6.36 17.84 6.22
CA VAL A 545 -7.26 18.75 5.50
C VAL A 545 -6.52 19.40 4.34
N VAL A 546 -7.08 19.29 3.13
CA VAL A 546 -6.55 19.90 1.92
C VAL A 546 -6.60 21.42 2.05
N ALA A 547 -5.46 22.09 1.87
CA ALA A 547 -5.31 23.54 1.87
C ALA A 547 -5.27 24.14 0.45
N GLY A 548 -5.10 23.31 -0.59
CA GLY A 548 -5.06 23.74 -1.99
C GLY A 548 -4.52 22.66 -2.94
N THR A 549 -4.55 22.93 -4.24
CA THR A 549 -4.04 22.02 -5.29
C THR A 549 -3.38 22.83 -6.41
N SER A 550 -2.35 22.27 -7.05
CA SER A 550 -1.71 22.87 -8.23
C SER A 550 -1.08 21.78 -9.10
N GLY A 551 -1.68 21.49 -10.26
CA GLY A 551 -1.22 20.38 -11.12
C GLY A 551 -1.15 19.06 -10.37
N ASN A 552 0.05 18.47 -10.31
CA ASN A 552 0.34 17.23 -9.59
C ASN A 552 0.71 17.43 -8.11
N TRP A 553 0.37 18.58 -7.52
CA TRP A 553 0.71 18.92 -6.14
C TRP A 553 -0.55 19.17 -5.31
N THR A 554 -0.54 18.65 -4.09
CA THR A 554 -1.59 18.88 -3.09
C THR A 554 -0.98 19.59 -1.91
N ALA A 555 -1.65 20.65 -1.43
CA ALA A 555 -1.31 21.31 -0.19
C ALA A 555 -2.19 20.81 0.94
N ILE A 556 -1.64 20.65 2.13
CA ILE A 556 -2.35 20.35 3.38
C ILE A 556 -2.03 21.39 4.46
N TRP A 557 -2.92 21.52 5.44
CA TRP A 557 -2.58 22.22 6.68
C TRP A 557 -1.70 21.33 7.55
N TYR A 558 -0.54 21.85 7.94
CA TYR A 558 0.49 21.09 8.62
C TYR A 558 1.36 22.03 9.45
N GLY A 559 1.40 21.86 10.78
CA GLY A 559 2.31 22.57 11.67
C GLY A 559 2.23 24.11 11.59
N SER A 560 1.04 24.69 11.73
CA SER A 560 0.77 26.14 11.55
C SER A 560 0.96 26.68 10.13
N GLN A 561 1.24 25.87 9.11
CA GLN A 561 1.54 26.34 7.76
C GLN A 561 0.84 25.51 6.67
N LYS A 562 0.91 26.02 5.44
CA LYS A 562 0.50 25.28 4.24
C LYS A 562 1.72 24.51 3.73
N ALA A 563 1.59 23.20 3.52
CA ALA A 563 2.67 22.33 3.09
C ALA A 563 2.27 21.54 1.84
N TRP A 564 3.13 21.52 0.82
CA TRP A 564 2.88 20.89 -0.48
C TRP A 564 3.59 19.55 -0.61
N PHE A 565 2.90 18.52 -1.11
CA PHE A 565 3.52 17.26 -1.51
C PHE A 565 3.12 16.87 -2.93
N TYR A 566 3.98 16.09 -3.56
CA TYR A 566 3.72 15.53 -4.89
C TYR A 566 2.63 14.47 -4.79
N ASN A 567 1.54 14.67 -5.53
CA ASN A 567 0.35 13.84 -5.54
C ASN A 567 -0.18 13.70 -6.98
N PRO A 568 0.49 12.89 -7.83
CA PRO A 568 0.20 12.81 -9.26
C PRO A 568 -1.24 12.36 -9.52
N GLY A 569 -2.05 13.22 -10.13
CA GLY A 569 -3.47 12.92 -10.39
C GLY A 569 -4.32 12.61 -9.14
N GLY A 570 -3.85 12.96 -7.94
CA GLY A 570 -4.50 12.60 -6.69
C GLY A 570 -4.26 11.16 -6.22
N GLN A 571 -3.38 10.40 -6.89
CA GLN A 571 -3.19 8.96 -6.65
C GLN A 571 -2.51 8.63 -5.32
N TYR A 572 -1.82 9.59 -4.69
CA TYR A 572 -1.17 9.41 -3.38
C TYR A 572 -2.09 9.87 -2.24
N THR A 573 -3.39 9.98 -2.51
CA THR A 573 -4.42 10.31 -1.53
C THR A 573 -5.66 9.47 -1.76
N SER A 574 -6.40 9.22 -0.69
CA SER A 574 -7.77 8.72 -0.75
C SER A 574 -8.70 9.64 0.02
N LEU A 575 -9.94 9.80 -0.46
CA LEU A 575 -10.94 10.64 0.19
C LEU A 575 -11.45 9.99 1.48
N VAL A 576 -11.60 10.78 2.54
CA VAL A 576 -12.24 10.32 3.78
C VAL A 576 -13.61 10.97 3.91
N ASN A 577 -14.66 10.15 3.89
CA ASN A 577 -16.04 10.63 3.89
C ASN A 577 -16.69 10.45 5.26
N THR A 578 -16.27 11.25 6.24
CA THR A 578 -16.81 11.19 7.61
C THR A 578 -17.47 12.51 8.01
N ALA A 579 -18.63 12.39 8.66
CA ALA A 579 -19.33 13.54 9.23
C ALA A 579 -18.52 14.08 10.43
N LYS A 580 -18.13 15.35 10.36
CA LYS A 580 -17.51 16.14 11.44
C LYS A 580 -16.17 15.62 11.99
N THR A 581 -15.12 15.67 11.18
CA THR A 581 -13.73 15.40 11.64
C THR A 581 -12.82 16.63 11.58
N VAL A 582 -13.31 17.77 11.09
CA VAL A 582 -12.47 18.96 10.88
C VAL A 582 -12.56 19.90 12.07
N VAL A 583 -11.43 20.10 12.75
CA VAL A 583 -11.27 21.00 13.89
C VAL A 583 -10.77 22.36 13.39
N LYS A 584 -11.50 23.43 13.72
CA LYS A 584 -11.15 24.81 13.35
C LYS A 584 -11.25 25.74 14.57
N PRO A 585 -10.45 26.82 14.65
CA PRO A 585 -10.65 27.86 15.66
C PRO A 585 -12.07 28.47 15.63
N VAL A 586 -12.64 28.81 16.78
CA VAL A 586 -13.96 29.51 16.90
C VAL A 586 -13.88 31.02 16.67
N GLY A 587 -12.68 31.58 16.48
CA GLY A 587 -12.45 33.01 16.33
C GLY A 587 -11.28 33.35 15.41
N THR A 588 -10.83 34.62 15.48
CA THR A 588 -9.75 35.15 14.64
C THR A 588 -8.37 35.09 15.29
N THR A 589 -8.30 34.77 16.58
CA THR A 589 -7.04 34.64 17.32
C THR A 589 -6.44 33.25 17.13
N ALA A 590 -5.11 33.17 17.04
CA ALA A 590 -4.41 31.90 17.04
C ALA A 590 -4.64 31.16 18.37
N ILE A 591 -4.91 29.86 18.30
CA ILE A 591 -5.16 29.02 19.47
C ILE A 591 -3.91 28.22 19.86
N LYS A 592 -3.84 27.84 21.13
CA LYS A 592 -2.71 27.09 21.71
C LYS A 592 -2.78 25.61 21.33
N VAL A 593 -1.60 25.00 21.19
CA VAL A 593 -1.42 23.57 20.94
C VAL A 593 -0.69 22.97 22.14
N TYR A 594 -1.08 21.78 22.56
CA TYR A 594 -0.58 21.11 23.75
C TYR A 594 0.05 19.77 23.37
N GLY A 595 1.22 19.45 23.95
CA GLY A 595 1.87 18.14 23.80
C GLY A 595 1.38 17.09 24.80
N ARG A 596 0.48 17.47 25.73
CA ARG A 596 -0.12 16.61 26.74
C ARG A 596 -1.50 17.13 27.14
N ALA A 597 -2.37 16.25 27.61
CA ALA A 597 -3.74 16.58 28.03
C ALA A 597 -3.92 16.37 29.55
N TYR A 598 -3.25 17.21 30.35
CA TYR A 598 -3.31 17.12 31.81
C TYR A 598 -4.56 17.79 32.39
N PRO A 599 -5.02 17.35 33.59
CA PRO A 599 -6.16 17.93 34.26
C PRO A 599 -5.83 19.35 34.74
N ASP A 600 -6.85 20.19 34.91
CA ASP A 600 -6.72 21.51 35.50
C ASP A 600 -6.22 21.43 36.96
N ARG A 601 -5.45 22.43 37.40
CA ARG A 601 -4.81 22.44 38.73
C ARG A 601 -5.77 22.10 39.88
N ALA A 602 -7.01 22.59 39.80
CA ALA A 602 -8.01 22.38 40.84
C ALA A 602 -8.29 20.88 41.09
N ALA A 603 -8.21 20.05 40.05
CA ALA A 603 -8.53 18.62 40.11
C ALA A 603 -7.59 17.81 41.01
N TYR A 604 -6.35 18.29 41.24
CA TYR A 604 -5.39 17.62 42.13
C TYR A 604 -5.74 17.78 43.62
N THR A 605 -6.54 18.77 43.98
CA THR A 605 -6.85 19.09 45.39
C THR A 605 -7.56 17.92 46.06
N GLY A 606 -7.04 17.46 47.20
CA GLY A 606 -7.64 16.35 47.97
C GLY A 606 -7.36 14.95 47.42
N THR A 607 -6.65 14.83 46.29
CA THR A 607 -6.31 13.53 45.69
C THR A 607 -5.05 12.88 46.29
N GLY A 608 -4.21 13.68 46.97
CA GLY A 608 -2.88 13.24 47.42
C GLY A 608 -1.82 13.18 46.30
N VAL A 609 -2.21 13.43 45.05
CA VAL A 609 -1.30 13.49 43.90
C VAL A 609 -0.80 14.92 43.73
N PRO A 610 0.51 15.16 43.62
CA PRO A 610 1.04 16.50 43.39
C PRO A 610 0.67 17.01 42.00
N VAL A 611 0.50 18.33 41.88
CA VAL A 611 0.39 18.99 40.57
C VAL A 611 1.71 18.81 39.82
N GLN A 612 1.64 18.57 38.51
CA GLN A 612 2.80 18.24 37.67
C GLN A 612 3.57 19.47 37.21
N ASP A 613 3.85 20.38 38.15
CA ASP A 613 4.77 21.48 37.96
C ASP A 613 6.22 21.00 38.13
N ASP A 614 7.12 21.56 37.34
CA ASP A 614 8.55 21.29 37.37
C ASP A 614 9.29 22.64 37.43
N PRO A 615 9.41 23.23 38.63
CA PRO A 615 10.04 24.54 38.82
C PRO A 615 11.55 24.53 38.54
N GLU A 616 12.22 23.37 38.63
CA GLU A 616 13.64 23.24 38.27
C GLU A 616 13.86 23.51 36.78
N ASN A 617 12.92 23.08 35.94
CA ASN A 617 12.94 23.34 34.50
C ASN A 617 11.98 24.47 34.07
N GLY A 618 11.38 25.19 35.02
CA GLY A 618 10.50 26.34 34.76
C GLY A 618 9.17 26.01 34.06
N THR A 619 8.70 24.76 34.11
CA THR A 619 7.45 24.35 33.42
C THR A 619 6.31 24.11 34.40
N LYS A 620 5.08 24.33 33.92
CA LYS A 620 3.84 24.19 34.69
C LYS A 620 2.95 23.11 34.09
N ASN A 621 2.05 22.59 34.92
CA ASN A 621 1.07 21.56 34.56
C ASN A 621 0.33 21.83 33.23
N GLU A 622 -0.12 23.07 33.03
CA GLU A 622 -1.01 23.49 31.93
C GLU A 622 -0.26 24.16 30.76
N ASP A 623 1.07 24.08 30.71
CA ASP A 623 1.85 24.75 29.68
C ASP A 623 1.56 24.18 28.27
N PRO A 624 1.32 25.05 27.28
CA PRO A 624 1.24 24.65 25.87
C PRO A 624 2.64 24.50 25.27
N LEU A 625 2.71 23.98 24.04
CA LEU A 625 3.88 24.07 23.19
C LEU A 625 3.96 25.48 22.59
N THR A 626 4.89 26.32 23.08
CA THR A 626 4.87 27.77 22.80
C THR A 626 5.24 28.15 21.37
N LYS A 627 5.95 27.27 20.65
CA LYS A 627 6.30 27.49 19.24
C LYS A 627 5.21 27.00 18.27
N TYR A 628 4.17 26.34 18.78
CA TYR A 628 3.04 25.86 18.00
C TYR A 628 1.78 26.67 18.27
N THR A 629 1.05 26.96 17.20
CA THR A 629 -0.28 27.57 17.28
C THR A 629 -1.15 27.09 16.13
N ILE A 630 -2.46 27.31 16.21
CA ILE A 630 -3.32 27.19 15.03
C ILE A 630 -3.87 28.58 14.69
N PRO A 631 -3.34 29.22 13.65
CA PRO A 631 -3.88 30.47 13.13
C PRO A 631 -5.33 30.34 12.65
N ALA A 632 -6.06 31.46 12.67
CA ALA A 632 -7.39 31.52 12.08
C ALA A 632 -7.36 31.17 10.58
N GLY A 633 -8.39 30.46 10.12
CA GLY A 633 -8.51 30.00 8.73
C GLY A 633 -7.87 28.65 8.43
N GLN A 634 -7.10 28.08 9.37
CA GLN A 634 -6.58 26.71 9.24
C GLN A 634 -7.56 25.67 9.79
N ALA A 635 -7.33 24.42 9.42
CA ALA A 635 -8.20 23.31 9.73
C ALA A 635 -7.39 22.02 9.87
N TYR A 636 -7.68 21.23 10.90
CA TYR A 636 -6.95 19.99 11.20
C TYR A 636 -7.92 18.83 11.40
N VAL A 637 -7.46 17.60 11.19
CA VAL A 637 -8.27 16.40 11.38
C VAL A 637 -8.21 15.98 12.85
N ALA A 638 -9.37 15.69 13.45
CA ALA A 638 -9.45 15.09 14.76
C ALA A 638 -8.83 13.68 14.75
N ALA A 639 -7.89 13.42 15.66
CA ALA A 639 -7.21 12.13 15.83
C ALA A 639 -7.90 11.23 16.87
N GLY A 640 -9.16 11.54 17.24
CA GLY A 640 -9.89 10.84 18.28
C GLY A 640 -11.06 11.66 18.82
N ALA A 641 -11.79 11.08 19.78
CA ALA A 641 -12.88 11.77 20.45
C ALA A 641 -12.37 12.87 21.40
N GLU A 642 -13.26 13.77 21.79
CA GLU A 642 -12.98 14.71 22.89
C GLU A 642 -12.75 13.94 24.21
N VAL A 643 -11.71 14.33 24.94
CA VAL A 643 -11.33 13.74 26.22
C VAL A 643 -11.22 14.78 27.32
N ALA A 644 -11.47 14.38 28.56
CA ALA A 644 -11.10 15.20 29.72
C ALA A 644 -9.58 15.12 29.93
N GLY A 645 -8.95 16.21 30.37
CA GLY A 645 -7.59 16.14 30.85
C GLY A 645 -7.49 15.20 32.06
N ASP A 646 -6.53 14.30 32.06
CA ASP A 646 -6.33 13.33 33.14
C ASP A 646 -4.86 12.97 33.38
N TYR A 647 -4.60 12.46 34.58
CA TYR A 647 -3.28 12.04 35.04
C TYR A 647 -3.43 10.87 36.01
N TYR A 648 -2.53 9.89 35.92
CA TYR A 648 -2.57 8.69 36.75
C TYR A 648 -1.26 8.51 37.53
N SER A 649 -1.38 8.27 38.84
CA SER A 649 -0.26 8.09 39.75
C SER A 649 -0.44 6.83 40.58
N SER A 650 0.53 5.91 40.53
CA SER A 650 0.56 4.67 41.32
C SER A 650 1.78 4.58 42.22
N ALA A 651 1.63 3.93 43.37
CA ALA A 651 2.75 3.53 44.22
C ALA A 651 3.27 2.15 43.81
N TYR A 652 4.43 1.74 44.35
CA TYR A 652 4.97 0.41 44.11
C TYR A 652 3.96 -0.68 44.50
N ASN A 653 3.70 -1.59 43.56
CA ASN A 653 2.83 -2.76 43.73
C ASN A 653 1.38 -2.45 44.17
N LYS A 654 0.88 -1.24 43.86
CA LYS A 654 -0.48 -0.81 44.17
C LYS A 654 -1.10 -0.10 42.97
N ASP A 655 -2.37 -0.40 42.74
CA ASP A 655 -3.20 0.41 41.83
C ASP A 655 -3.28 1.86 42.35
N GLY A 656 -3.43 2.79 41.42
CA GLY A 656 -3.14 4.20 41.61
C GLY A 656 -4.39 5.07 41.72
N THR A 657 -4.13 6.37 41.84
CA THR A 657 -5.15 7.42 41.83
C THR A 657 -5.19 8.10 40.47
N ARG A 658 -6.37 8.12 39.85
CA ARG A 658 -6.64 8.91 38.66
C ARG A 658 -7.17 10.29 39.04
N VAL A 659 -6.48 11.32 38.59
CA VAL A 659 -6.89 12.72 38.67
C VAL A 659 -7.55 13.10 37.34
N GLN A 660 -8.84 13.43 37.35
CA GLN A 660 -9.56 13.85 36.16
C GLN A 660 -10.00 15.31 36.31
N GLY A 661 -9.71 16.11 35.30
CA GLY A 661 -10.03 17.54 35.27
C GLY A 661 -11.33 17.88 34.56
N THR A 662 -11.63 19.18 34.56
CA THR A 662 -12.79 19.75 33.85
C THR A 662 -12.46 20.24 32.44
N THR A 663 -11.20 20.61 32.19
CA THR A 663 -10.72 21.00 30.86
C THR A 663 -10.84 19.84 29.87
N LYS A 664 -11.48 20.10 28.73
CA LYS A 664 -11.63 19.15 27.62
C LYS A 664 -10.65 19.45 26.50
N PHE A 665 -10.16 18.39 25.87
CA PHE A 665 -9.21 18.44 24.77
C PHE A 665 -9.70 17.60 23.60
N ILE A 666 -9.40 18.05 22.39
CA ILE A 666 -9.56 17.27 21.16
C ILE A 666 -8.17 16.93 20.65
N PRO A 667 -7.81 15.63 20.50
CA PRO A 667 -6.59 15.24 19.81
C PRO A 667 -6.73 15.53 18.32
N ILE A 668 -5.66 16.04 17.70
CA ILE A 668 -5.60 16.38 16.27
C ILE A 668 -4.30 15.87 15.66
N HIS A 669 -4.32 15.49 14.38
CA HIS A 669 -3.10 15.40 13.58
C HIS A 669 -2.65 16.81 13.24
N TYR A 670 -1.68 17.33 13.97
CA TYR A 670 -1.24 18.72 13.86
C TYR A 670 -0.14 18.89 12.80
N ASN A 671 0.82 17.99 12.78
CA ASN A 671 1.87 17.90 11.77
C ASN A 671 2.12 16.41 11.49
N HIS A 672 3.36 15.94 11.57
CA HIS A 672 3.69 14.52 11.65
C HIS A 672 3.07 13.88 12.91
N ARG A 673 2.90 14.67 13.96
CA ARG A 673 2.54 14.20 15.29
C ARG A 673 1.11 14.55 15.67
N ILE A 674 0.56 13.73 16.56
CA ILE A 674 -0.67 14.07 17.26
C ILE A 674 -0.37 15.22 18.23
N ALA A 675 -1.34 16.10 18.46
CA ALA A 675 -1.30 17.09 19.54
C ALA A 675 -2.71 17.31 20.08
N TRP A 676 -2.85 18.10 21.14
CA TRP A 676 -4.15 18.44 21.73
C TRP A 676 -4.45 19.93 21.62
N VAL A 677 -5.72 20.24 21.42
CA VAL A 677 -6.27 21.60 21.52
C VAL A 677 -7.41 21.61 22.53
N GLN A 678 -7.60 22.71 23.26
CA GLN A 678 -8.72 22.80 24.21
C GLN A 678 -10.04 22.94 23.44
N SER A 679 -11.06 22.17 23.78
CA SER A 679 -12.31 22.15 23.00
C SER A 679 -13.01 23.50 22.97
N LYS A 680 -12.89 24.30 24.02
CA LYS A 680 -13.51 25.62 24.09
C LYS A 680 -12.99 26.60 23.02
N ASP A 681 -11.79 26.34 22.50
CA ASP A 681 -11.11 27.22 21.53
C ASP A 681 -11.39 26.81 20.08
N VAL A 682 -12.10 25.68 19.86
CA VAL A 682 -12.33 25.08 18.55
C VAL A 682 -13.79 24.68 18.32
N GLN A 683 -14.14 24.54 17.05
CA GLN A 683 -15.38 23.94 16.59
C GLN A 683 -15.07 22.76 15.67
N VAL A 684 -15.90 21.72 15.75
CA VAL A 684 -15.83 20.57 14.86
C VAL A 684 -16.88 20.73 13.76
N VAL A 685 -16.42 20.82 12.51
CA VAL A 685 -17.24 21.04 11.31
C VAL A 685 -17.09 19.90 10.31
N SER A 686 -18.02 19.81 9.36
CA SER A 686 -17.91 18.87 8.24
C SER A 686 -16.82 19.29 7.26
N ALA A 687 -16.16 18.31 6.67
CA ALA A 687 -15.25 18.53 5.54
C ALA A 687 -16.02 18.99 4.30
N THR A 688 -15.32 19.64 3.37
CA THR A 688 -15.85 19.96 2.04
C THR A 688 -16.20 18.67 1.29
N ALA A 689 -17.30 18.68 0.53
CA ALA A 689 -17.73 17.51 -0.24
C ALA A 689 -16.70 17.12 -1.33
N PRO A 690 -16.58 15.83 -1.66
CA PRO A 690 -15.82 15.35 -2.83
C PRO A 690 -16.20 16.05 -4.14
N VAL A 691 -15.23 16.21 -5.04
CA VAL A 691 -15.49 16.69 -6.40
C VAL A 691 -16.29 15.61 -7.15
N ALA A 692 -17.38 16.01 -7.81
CA ALA A 692 -18.23 15.08 -8.55
C ALA A 692 -17.43 14.28 -9.59
N THR A 693 -17.74 12.99 -9.70
CA THR A 693 -17.07 12.01 -10.57
C THR A 693 -17.99 11.53 -11.70
N ASN A 694 -19.31 11.61 -11.52
CA ASN A 694 -20.33 11.11 -12.45
C ASN A 694 -20.52 11.97 -13.72
N ASN A 695 -19.92 13.14 -13.77
CA ASN A 695 -19.97 14.07 -14.92
C ASN A 695 -18.59 14.28 -15.57
N ARG A 696 -17.58 13.49 -15.18
CA ARG A 696 -16.22 13.52 -15.75
C ARG A 696 -15.96 12.22 -16.48
N TYR A 697 -15.45 12.32 -17.71
CA TYR A 697 -15.37 11.20 -18.63
C TYR A 697 -13.94 10.73 -18.84
N ASN A 698 -13.74 9.42 -18.85
CA ASN A 698 -12.44 8.79 -18.92
C ASN A 698 -12.10 8.34 -20.33
N VAL A 699 -10.81 8.24 -20.60
CA VAL A 699 -10.27 7.46 -21.72
C VAL A 699 -9.55 6.25 -21.17
N LEU A 700 -9.71 5.11 -21.84
CA LEU A 700 -8.88 3.95 -21.59
C LEU A 700 -7.94 3.71 -22.78
N ALA A 701 -6.74 3.23 -22.48
CA ALA A 701 -5.75 2.94 -23.50
C ALA A 701 -5.02 1.65 -23.17
N ARG A 702 -4.75 0.83 -24.18
CA ARG A 702 -3.97 -0.40 -24.03
C ARG A 702 -2.62 -0.21 -24.69
N ASP A 703 -1.55 -0.52 -23.96
CA ASP A 703 -0.20 -0.51 -24.51
C ASP A 703 0.12 -1.78 -25.33
N ALA A 704 1.30 -1.81 -25.92
CA ALA A 704 1.73 -2.90 -26.80
C ALA A 704 1.85 -4.26 -26.10
N SER A 705 2.16 -4.26 -24.80
CA SER A 705 2.28 -5.47 -23.98
C SER A 705 0.94 -6.00 -23.50
N GLY A 706 -0.10 -5.16 -23.46
CA GLY A 706 -1.47 -5.57 -23.11
C GLY A 706 -1.96 -5.06 -21.76
N VAL A 707 -1.27 -4.08 -21.17
CA VAL A 707 -1.73 -3.38 -19.97
C VAL A 707 -2.74 -2.31 -20.37
N LEU A 708 -3.85 -2.31 -19.64
CA LEU A 708 -4.87 -1.27 -19.72
C LEU A 708 -4.51 -0.14 -18.75
N TRP A 709 -4.58 1.07 -19.28
CA TRP A 709 -4.33 2.32 -18.60
C TRP A 709 -5.59 3.18 -18.64
N GLN A 710 -5.84 3.89 -17.55
CA GLN A 710 -6.94 4.84 -17.43
C GLN A 710 -6.42 6.27 -17.36
N TYR A 711 -7.07 7.16 -18.10
CA TYR A 711 -6.91 8.60 -18.02
C TYR A 711 -8.21 9.19 -17.52
N GLN A 712 -8.23 9.63 -16.26
CA GLN A 712 -9.43 10.24 -15.69
C GLN A 712 -9.68 11.63 -16.28
N GLY A 713 -10.92 11.90 -16.68
CA GLY A 713 -11.31 13.22 -17.16
C GLY A 713 -11.27 14.28 -16.06
N THR A 714 -10.82 15.49 -16.38
CA THR A 714 -10.89 16.64 -15.45
C THR A 714 -12.20 17.43 -15.58
N GLY A 715 -12.89 17.31 -16.72
CA GLY A 715 -13.97 18.23 -17.09
C GLY A 715 -13.48 19.57 -17.63
N ASN A 716 -12.19 19.69 -17.98
CA ASN A 716 -11.60 20.91 -18.52
C ASN A 716 -10.92 20.64 -19.87
N ALA A 717 -11.45 21.23 -20.95
CA ALA A 717 -10.94 21.03 -22.31
C ALA A 717 -9.47 21.41 -22.51
N SER A 718 -8.93 22.37 -21.73
CA SER A 718 -7.54 22.81 -21.84
C SER A 718 -6.55 21.87 -21.15
N ALA A 719 -7.03 21.02 -20.23
CA ALA A 719 -6.25 20.03 -19.52
C ALA A 719 -7.12 18.79 -19.25
N PRO A 720 -7.49 18.01 -20.29
CA PRO A 720 -8.61 17.09 -20.24
C PRO A 720 -8.40 15.87 -19.34
N PHE A 721 -7.16 15.53 -18.99
CA PHE A 721 -6.85 14.31 -18.24
C PHE A 721 -5.98 14.57 -17.01
N LEU A 722 -6.24 13.78 -15.97
CA LEU A 722 -5.28 13.54 -14.89
C LEU A 722 -4.18 12.57 -15.36
N ASN A 723 -3.16 12.38 -14.53
CA ASN A 723 -2.13 11.36 -14.78
C ASN A 723 -2.73 9.97 -14.96
N ARG A 724 -2.11 9.19 -15.85
CA ARG A 724 -2.53 7.81 -16.12
C ARG A 724 -2.48 6.95 -14.86
N TYR A 725 -3.41 6.02 -14.77
CA TYR A 725 -3.47 5.00 -13.74
C TYR A 725 -3.42 3.61 -14.39
N ARG A 726 -2.62 2.69 -13.83
CA ARG A 726 -2.51 1.32 -14.34
C ARG A 726 -3.70 0.50 -13.86
N VAL A 727 -4.61 0.15 -14.76
CA VAL A 727 -5.75 -0.72 -14.42
C VAL A 727 -5.30 -2.17 -14.28
N GLY A 728 -4.46 -2.65 -15.20
CA GLY A 728 -3.90 -4.00 -15.12
C GLY A 728 -3.63 -4.66 -16.48
N PRO A 729 -2.94 -5.81 -16.50
CA PRO A 729 -2.57 -6.55 -17.71
C PRO A 729 -3.70 -7.43 -18.26
N GLY A 730 -3.41 -8.20 -19.33
CA GLY A 730 -4.29 -9.24 -19.87
C GLY A 730 -5.21 -8.78 -21.02
N TRP A 731 -5.16 -7.50 -21.40
CA TRP A 731 -6.05 -6.92 -22.41
C TRP A 731 -5.57 -7.16 -23.85
N GLN A 732 -4.39 -7.73 -24.06
CA GLN A 732 -3.92 -8.23 -25.36
C GLN A 732 -4.74 -9.43 -25.86
N ALA A 733 -5.53 -10.08 -24.99
CA ALA A 733 -6.47 -11.13 -25.40
C ALA A 733 -7.53 -10.64 -26.41
N TYR A 734 -7.76 -9.33 -26.47
CA TYR A 734 -8.79 -8.71 -27.31
C TYR A 734 -8.20 -8.02 -28.54
N ASN A 735 -8.84 -8.17 -29.70
CA ASN A 735 -8.45 -7.46 -30.93
C ASN A 735 -9.36 -6.28 -31.27
N ALA A 736 -10.46 -6.11 -30.54
CA ALA A 736 -11.34 -4.94 -30.61
C ALA A 736 -11.97 -4.69 -29.24
N ILE A 737 -12.03 -3.44 -28.81
CA ILE A 737 -12.70 -3.00 -27.58
C ILE A 737 -13.41 -1.69 -27.89
N THR A 738 -14.63 -1.51 -27.40
CA THR A 738 -15.39 -0.28 -27.58
C THR A 738 -16.32 -0.03 -26.39
N PRO A 739 -16.42 1.22 -25.88
CA PRO A 739 -17.26 1.54 -24.74
C PRO A 739 -18.74 1.65 -25.14
N MET A 740 -19.58 0.79 -24.58
CA MET A 740 -21.04 0.77 -24.78
C MET A 740 -21.69 2.06 -24.28
N THR A 741 -21.29 2.49 -23.08
CA THR A 741 -21.67 3.77 -22.51
C THR A 741 -20.43 4.60 -22.24
N ALA A 742 -20.60 5.87 -21.95
CA ALA A 742 -19.47 6.72 -21.60
C ALA A 742 -18.77 6.18 -20.34
N LEU A 743 -17.44 6.08 -20.39
CA LEU A 743 -16.60 5.71 -19.26
C LEU A 743 -16.41 6.93 -18.36
N ARG A 744 -16.54 6.77 -17.04
CA ARG A 744 -16.58 7.91 -16.10
C ARG A 744 -15.58 7.76 -14.97
N ALA A 745 -15.26 8.90 -14.35
CA ALA A 745 -14.29 8.99 -13.24
C ALA A 745 -14.75 8.27 -11.96
N ASP A 746 -16.01 7.87 -11.87
CA ASP A 746 -16.53 7.00 -10.80
C ASP A 746 -16.34 5.50 -11.09
N GLY A 747 -15.72 5.12 -12.21
CA GLY A 747 -15.58 3.72 -12.63
C GLY A 747 -16.87 3.12 -13.16
N THR A 748 -17.88 3.94 -13.47
CA THR A 748 -19.05 3.49 -14.26
C THR A 748 -18.75 3.58 -15.75
N GLY A 749 -19.48 2.78 -16.52
CA GLY A 749 -19.35 2.71 -17.96
C GLY A 749 -19.10 1.29 -18.44
N ASP A 750 -19.92 0.85 -19.39
CA ASP A 750 -19.86 -0.51 -19.91
C ASP A 750 -19.04 -0.54 -21.20
N ALA A 751 -18.44 -1.69 -21.51
CA ALA A 751 -17.69 -1.94 -22.73
C ALA A 751 -18.00 -3.33 -23.28
N VAL A 752 -17.71 -3.52 -24.57
CA VAL A 752 -17.61 -4.85 -25.17
C VAL A 752 -16.23 -5.04 -25.78
N ALA A 753 -15.76 -6.28 -25.72
CA ALA A 753 -14.46 -6.66 -26.25
C ALA A 753 -14.56 -7.96 -27.05
N ARG A 754 -13.93 -8.01 -28.22
CA ARG A 754 -13.86 -9.21 -29.05
C ARG A 754 -12.47 -9.82 -28.95
N ASP A 755 -12.41 -11.11 -28.64
CA ASP A 755 -11.15 -11.85 -28.61
C ASP A 755 -10.67 -12.29 -30.00
N ALA A 756 -9.46 -12.83 -30.06
CA ALA A 756 -8.86 -13.32 -31.30
C ALA A 756 -9.64 -14.46 -31.97
N SER A 757 -10.43 -15.23 -31.21
CA SER A 757 -11.28 -16.31 -31.73
C SER A 757 -12.61 -15.82 -32.30
N GLY A 758 -12.92 -14.53 -32.15
CA GLY A 758 -14.18 -13.94 -32.60
C GLY A 758 -15.34 -14.13 -31.62
N VAL A 759 -15.05 -14.40 -30.35
CA VAL A 759 -16.05 -14.35 -29.27
C VAL A 759 -16.15 -12.91 -28.75
N LEU A 760 -17.38 -12.44 -28.57
CA LEU A 760 -17.67 -11.17 -27.94
C LEU A 760 -17.91 -11.35 -26.43
N TRP A 761 -17.33 -10.45 -25.65
CA TRP A 761 -17.43 -10.38 -24.21
C TRP A 761 -18.00 -9.03 -23.80
N TYR A 762 -18.83 -9.02 -22.76
CA TYR A 762 -19.40 -7.83 -22.16
C TYR A 762 -18.70 -7.51 -20.83
N TYR A 763 -18.36 -6.25 -20.63
CA TYR A 763 -17.72 -5.71 -19.45
C TYR A 763 -18.62 -4.65 -18.83
N GLN A 764 -19.25 -4.98 -17.71
CA GLN A 764 -20.04 -4.01 -16.97
C GLN A 764 -19.12 -3.11 -16.13
N GLY A 765 -19.42 -1.82 -16.07
CA GLY A 765 -18.78 -0.88 -15.16
C GLY A 765 -18.92 -1.31 -13.69
N SER A 766 -17.88 -1.12 -12.90
CA SER A 766 -17.84 -1.57 -11.51
C SER A 766 -18.37 -0.53 -10.52
N GLY A 767 -18.29 0.76 -10.86
CA GLY A 767 -18.44 1.87 -9.90
C GLY A 767 -17.21 2.06 -9.00
N ASN A 768 -16.06 1.48 -9.38
CA ASN A 768 -14.77 1.66 -8.72
C ASN A 768 -13.72 2.09 -9.76
N PRO A 769 -13.19 3.32 -9.69
CA PRO A 769 -12.24 3.81 -10.70
C PRO A 769 -10.89 3.10 -10.71
N SER A 770 -10.50 2.41 -9.63
CA SER A 770 -9.29 1.57 -9.59
C SER A 770 -9.47 0.23 -10.30
N SER A 771 -10.72 -0.24 -10.45
CA SER A 771 -11.04 -1.49 -11.12
C SER A 771 -12.29 -1.26 -11.96
N PRO A 772 -12.20 -0.53 -13.09
CA PRO A 772 -13.35 0.07 -13.77
C PRO A 772 -14.36 -0.94 -14.33
N PHE A 773 -14.02 -2.23 -14.43
CA PHE A 773 -14.92 -3.27 -14.93
C PHE A 773 -15.08 -4.43 -13.96
N LYS A 774 -16.28 -5.01 -13.93
CA LYS A 774 -16.57 -6.31 -13.30
C LYS A 774 -16.02 -7.46 -14.15
N ALA A 775 -16.16 -8.68 -13.62
CA ALA A 775 -15.88 -9.91 -14.36
C ALA A 775 -16.64 -9.94 -15.71
N ARG A 776 -15.93 -10.32 -16.78
CA ARG A 776 -16.48 -10.37 -18.14
C ARG A 776 -17.59 -11.40 -18.27
N LEU A 777 -18.61 -11.10 -19.07
CA LEU A 777 -19.69 -12.01 -19.44
C LEU A 777 -19.54 -12.44 -20.89
N ARG A 778 -19.73 -13.73 -21.18
CA ARG A 778 -19.66 -14.23 -22.56
C ARG A 778 -20.96 -13.89 -23.30
N THR A 779 -20.86 -13.07 -24.36
CA THR A 779 -22.01 -12.77 -25.22
C THR A 779 -22.22 -13.84 -26.29
N GLY A 780 -21.15 -14.34 -26.92
CA GLY A 780 -21.23 -15.41 -27.92
C GLY A 780 -20.16 -15.35 -29.00
N GLY A 781 -20.04 -16.41 -29.80
CA GLY A 781 -19.11 -16.50 -30.95
C GLY A 781 -19.66 -15.87 -32.23
N GLY A 782 -18.87 -15.91 -33.32
CA GLY A 782 -19.29 -15.49 -34.66
C GLY A 782 -19.04 -14.02 -35.01
N TRP A 783 -18.45 -13.23 -34.11
CA TRP A 783 -18.16 -11.81 -34.32
C TRP A 783 -16.90 -11.55 -35.16
N GLY A 784 -16.20 -12.61 -35.58
CA GLY A 784 -15.06 -12.53 -36.51
C GLY A 784 -15.44 -12.15 -37.95
N VAL A 785 -16.74 -12.14 -38.29
CA VAL A 785 -17.25 -11.67 -39.60
C VAL A 785 -17.13 -10.16 -39.79
N TYR A 786 -17.00 -9.41 -38.69
CA TYR A 786 -16.93 -7.95 -38.69
C TYR A 786 -15.48 -7.46 -38.69
N ASP A 787 -15.16 -6.43 -39.47
CA ASP A 787 -13.86 -5.76 -39.45
C ASP A 787 -13.84 -4.51 -38.55
N ARG A 788 -15.03 -4.00 -38.21
CA ARG A 788 -15.25 -2.93 -37.24
C ARG A 788 -16.46 -3.25 -36.37
N ILE A 789 -16.32 -2.98 -35.08
CA ILE A 789 -17.37 -3.04 -34.07
C ILE A 789 -17.25 -1.72 -33.30
N ILE A 790 -18.31 -0.92 -33.28
CA ILE A 790 -18.33 0.40 -32.65
C ILE A 790 -19.60 0.49 -31.81
N ALA A 791 -19.46 0.68 -30.51
CA ALA A 791 -20.57 1.09 -29.69
C ALA A 791 -20.96 2.54 -30.01
N VAL A 792 -22.26 2.79 -30.18
CA VAL A 792 -22.78 4.08 -30.64
C VAL A 792 -23.67 4.75 -29.61
N ARG A 793 -23.59 4.31 -28.34
CA ARG A 793 -24.52 4.73 -27.27
C ARG A 793 -25.96 4.53 -27.72
N ASP A 794 -26.88 5.30 -27.18
CA ASP A 794 -28.30 5.20 -27.50
C ASP A 794 -28.63 5.94 -28.81
N VAL A 795 -28.32 5.33 -29.95
CA VAL A 795 -28.65 5.90 -31.28
C VAL A 795 -30.14 5.71 -31.61
N THR A 796 -30.81 4.78 -30.94
CA THR A 796 -32.25 4.52 -31.14
C THR A 796 -33.17 5.24 -30.16
N ASN A 797 -32.61 6.02 -29.23
CA ASN A 797 -33.31 6.82 -28.22
C ASN A 797 -34.29 5.99 -27.37
N ASP A 798 -33.89 4.77 -26.99
CA ASP A 798 -34.68 3.86 -26.14
C ASP A 798 -34.11 3.69 -24.71
N GLY A 799 -33.12 4.51 -24.37
CA GLY A 799 -32.42 4.54 -23.09
C GLY A 799 -31.32 3.48 -22.96
N ARG A 800 -31.01 2.71 -24.02
CA ARG A 800 -30.06 1.59 -23.97
C ARG A 800 -28.94 1.79 -24.99
N PRO A 801 -27.70 1.44 -24.63
CA PRO A 801 -26.60 1.60 -25.56
C PRO A 801 -26.66 0.55 -26.67
N ASP A 802 -26.55 1.03 -27.90
CA ASP A 802 -26.55 0.29 -29.15
C ASP A 802 -25.12 0.10 -29.70
N LEU A 803 -24.99 -0.81 -30.66
CA LEU A 803 -23.74 -1.13 -31.32
C LEU A 803 -23.94 -1.19 -32.83
N ILE A 804 -22.97 -0.68 -33.60
CA ILE A 804 -22.89 -0.93 -35.03
C ILE A 804 -21.71 -1.85 -35.34
N ALA A 805 -21.89 -2.71 -36.35
CA ALA A 805 -20.84 -3.61 -36.80
C ALA A 805 -20.78 -3.61 -38.33
N ARG A 806 -19.58 -3.46 -38.87
CA ARG A 806 -19.33 -3.47 -40.31
C ARG A 806 -18.76 -4.81 -40.72
N GLU A 807 -19.41 -5.45 -41.68
CA GLU A 807 -18.87 -6.64 -42.32
C GLU A 807 -17.71 -6.27 -43.25
N LYS A 808 -16.82 -7.22 -43.53
CA LYS A 808 -15.73 -7.06 -44.51
C LYS A 808 -16.21 -6.65 -45.91
N SER A 809 -17.47 -6.95 -46.24
CA SER A 809 -18.16 -6.54 -47.48
C SER A 809 -18.52 -5.04 -47.54
N GLY A 810 -18.47 -4.34 -46.41
CA GLY A 810 -18.88 -2.94 -46.28
C GLY A 810 -20.36 -2.72 -45.92
N VAL A 811 -21.10 -3.79 -45.61
CA VAL A 811 -22.45 -3.69 -45.03
C VAL A 811 -22.35 -3.32 -43.56
N LEU A 812 -23.09 -2.29 -43.14
CA LEU A 812 -23.23 -1.88 -41.75
C LEU A 812 -24.53 -2.42 -41.16
N TRP A 813 -24.42 -2.99 -39.97
CA TRP A 813 -25.51 -3.51 -39.17
C TRP A 813 -25.63 -2.73 -37.85
N LEU A 814 -26.86 -2.54 -37.38
CA LEU A 814 -27.20 -2.02 -36.07
C LEU A 814 -27.62 -3.19 -35.17
N TYR A 815 -27.07 -3.25 -33.98
CA TYR A 815 -27.41 -4.15 -32.89
C TYR A 815 -28.01 -3.32 -31.76
N LYS A 816 -29.33 -3.44 -31.60
CA LYS A 816 -30.04 -2.74 -30.54
C LYS A 816 -29.68 -3.29 -29.16
N GLY A 817 -29.47 -2.41 -28.19
CA GLY A 817 -29.24 -2.77 -26.80
C GLY A 817 -30.48 -3.36 -26.13
N THR A 818 -30.32 -4.44 -25.37
CA THR A 818 -31.42 -5.00 -24.55
C THR A 818 -31.42 -4.48 -23.11
N GLY A 819 -30.37 -3.75 -22.71
CA GLY A 819 -30.17 -3.34 -21.32
C GLY A 819 -29.75 -4.48 -20.37
N THR A 820 -29.59 -5.71 -20.87
CA THR A 820 -29.23 -6.88 -20.06
C THR A 820 -27.83 -7.38 -20.46
N PRO A 821 -26.78 -7.20 -19.63
CA PRO A 821 -25.40 -7.56 -19.97
C PRO A 821 -25.17 -9.00 -20.45
N ALA A 822 -25.93 -9.97 -19.94
CA ALA A 822 -25.80 -11.38 -20.33
C ALA A 822 -26.35 -11.67 -21.74
N THR A 823 -27.30 -10.88 -22.22
CA THR A 823 -27.91 -10.99 -23.55
C THR A 823 -28.00 -9.59 -24.18
N PRO A 824 -26.87 -8.93 -24.44
CA PRO A 824 -26.80 -7.47 -24.57
C PRO A 824 -27.43 -6.92 -25.85
N PHE A 825 -27.65 -7.74 -26.88
CA PHE A 825 -28.12 -7.29 -28.18
C PHE A 825 -29.33 -8.07 -28.70
N ALA A 826 -30.27 -7.33 -29.30
CA ALA A 826 -31.34 -7.91 -30.10
C ALA A 826 -30.85 -8.33 -31.50
N THR A 827 -31.75 -8.87 -32.32
CA THR A 827 -31.47 -9.22 -33.71
C THR A 827 -30.97 -8.00 -34.50
N ARG A 828 -29.90 -8.18 -35.28
CA ARG A 828 -29.28 -7.11 -36.07
C ARG A 828 -30.22 -6.56 -37.15
N ILE A 829 -30.17 -5.26 -37.38
CA ILE A 829 -30.92 -4.52 -38.39
C ILE A 829 -29.94 -3.98 -39.44
N ARG A 830 -30.26 -4.14 -40.73
CA ARG A 830 -29.38 -3.66 -41.80
C ARG A 830 -29.48 -2.13 -41.92
N VAL A 831 -28.36 -1.42 -41.76
CA VAL A 831 -28.30 0.03 -42.00
C VAL A 831 -28.08 0.33 -43.48
N GLY A 832 -27.14 -0.37 -44.13
CA GLY A 832 -26.84 -0.18 -45.56
C GLY A 832 -25.46 -0.68 -45.99
N GLY A 833 -25.16 -0.61 -47.28
CA GLY A 833 -23.82 -0.88 -47.84
C GLY A 833 -23.01 0.40 -48.09
N GLY A 834 -21.77 0.28 -48.55
CA GLY A 834 -20.92 1.43 -48.92
C GLY A 834 -20.04 1.97 -47.79
N TRP A 835 -20.13 1.40 -46.58
CA TRP A 835 -19.39 1.87 -45.41
C TRP A 835 -17.90 1.51 -45.43
N GLN A 836 -17.45 0.69 -46.38
CA GLN A 836 -16.04 0.44 -46.66
C GLN A 836 -15.30 1.69 -47.19
N THR A 837 -16.03 2.74 -47.58
CA THR A 837 -15.42 4.05 -47.93
C THR A 837 -14.69 4.69 -46.75
N TYR A 838 -15.01 4.31 -45.51
CA TYR A 838 -14.44 4.86 -44.28
C TYR A 838 -13.34 3.96 -43.74
N ASN A 839 -12.14 4.50 -43.47
CA ASN A 839 -11.08 3.76 -42.78
C ASN A 839 -11.20 3.85 -41.25
N ALA A 840 -11.94 4.84 -40.75
CA ALA A 840 -12.33 5.01 -39.36
C ALA A 840 -13.80 5.43 -39.24
N ILE A 841 -14.51 4.84 -38.27
CA ILE A 841 -15.89 5.17 -37.89
C ILE A 841 -15.85 5.34 -36.37
N VAL A 842 -16.28 6.48 -35.86
CA VAL A 842 -16.15 6.87 -34.45
C VAL A 842 -17.47 7.42 -33.95
N SER A 843 -17.92 6.93 -32.80
CA SER A 843 -19.01 7.57 -32.04
C SER A 843 -18.43 8.67 -31.18
N THR A 844 -18.95 9.89 -31.34
CA THR A 844 -18.57 11.06 -30.52
C THR A 844 -19.49 11.23 -29.31
N GLY A 845 -20.55 10.44 -29.21
CA GLY A 845 -21.70 10.80 -28.39
C GLY A 845 -22.51 11.90 -29.06
N ASP A 846 -23.18 12.73 -28.25
CA ASP A 846 -24.03 13.82 -28.75
C ASP A 846 -23.18 15.04 -29.13
N LEU A 847 -22.68 15.05 -30.37
CA LEU A 847 -21.87 16.14 -30.91
C LEU A 847 -22.73 17.32 -31.35
N SER A 848 -24.01 17.08 -31.64
CA SER A 848 -24.98 18.08 -32.06
C SER A 848 -25.70 18.80 -30.92
N GLY A 849 -25.67 18.25 -29.71
CA GLY A 849 -26.35 18.76 -28.52
C GLY A 849 -27.86 18.50 -28.51
N ASP A 850 -28.36 17.52 -29.26
CA ASP A 850 -29.81 17.21 -29.37
C ASP A 850 -30.26 16.00 -28.54
N GLY A 851 -29.36 15.47 -27.71
CA GLY A 851 -29.56 14.31 -26.84
C GLY A 851 -29.33 12.97 -27.53
N LYS A 852 -28.98 12.93 -28.83
CA LYS A 852 -28.83 11.69 -29.60
C LYS A 852 -27.37 11.47 -29.98
N ALA A 853 -26.97 10.21 -30.07
CA ALA A 853 -25.61 9.88 -30.44
C ALA A 853 -25.33 10.11 -31.93
N ASP A 854 -24.23 10.81 -32.21
CA ASP A 854 -23.74 11.12 -33.55
C ASP A 854 -22.47 10.31 -33.89
N LEU A 855 -22.18 10.20 -35.18
CA LEU A 855 -20.93 9.62 -35.67
C LEU A 855 -20.10 10.60 -36.49
N VAL A 856 -18.80 10.33 -36.51
CA VAL A 856 -17.91 10.83 -37.54
C VAL A 856 -17.24 9.67 -38.28
N GLY A 857 -17.06 9.83 -39.59
CA GLY A 857 -16.38 8.88 -40.46
C GLY A 857 -15.25 9.55 -41.22
N ARG A 858 -14.05 8.96 -41.19
CA ARG A 858 -12.92 9.42 -42.00
C ARG A 858 -12.76 8.53 -43.23
N ASP A 859 -12.83 9.13 -44.40
CA ASP A 859 -12.61 8.39 -45.65
C ASP A 859 -11.11 8.16 -45.94
N ALA A 860 -10.82 7.33 -46.94
CA ALA A 860 -9.44 7.00 -47.32
C ALA A 860 -8.61 8.20 -47.79
N SER A 861 -9.25 9.30 -48.23
CA SER A 861 -8.57 10.54 -48.62
C SER A 861 -8.27 11.46 -47.43
N GLY A 862 -8.73 11.10 -46.23
CA GLY A 862 -8.55 11.90 -45.02
C GLY A 862 -9.59 13.01 -44.84
N VAL A 863 -10.71 12.97 -45.57
CA VAL A 863 -11.85 13.86 -45.31
C VAL A 863 -12.70 13.26 -44.19
N LEU A 864 -13.04 14.10 -43.21
CA LEU A 864 -13.98 13.77 -42.16
C LEU A 864 -15.40 14.15 -42.56
N TRP A 865 -16.34 13.26 -42.23
CA TRP A 865 -17.77 13.40 -42.47
C TRP A 865 -18.51 13.20 -41.14
N SER A 866 -19.56 13.98 -40.90
CA SER A 866 -20.44 13.83 -39.74
C SER A 866 -21.76 13.17 -40.15
N TYR A 867 -22.32 12.39 -39.23
CA TYR A 867 -23.62 11.71 -39.37
C TYR A 867 -24.45 12.01 -38.13
N LYS A 868 -25.54 12.76 -38.34
CA LYS A 868 -26.47 13.09 -37.27
C LYS A 868 -27.30 11.87 -36.89
N GLY A 869 -27.37 11.54 -35.61
CA GLY A 869 -28.27 10.51 -35.07
C GLY A 869 -29.73 10.93 -35.20
N THR A 870 -30.61 10.00 -35.60
CA THR A 870 -32.05 10.30 -35.77
C THR A 870 -32.88 9.88 -34.56
N GLY A 871 -32.41 8.93 -33.75
CA GLY A 871 -33.19 8.26 -32.71
C GLY A 871 -34.09 7.14 -33.25
N SER A 872 -33.75 6.56 -34.42
CA SER A 872 -34.56 5.51 -35.05
C SER A 872 -33.73 4.28 -35.40
N SER A 873 -34.22 3.08 -35.09
CA SER A 873 -33.52 1.84 -35.44
C SER A 873 -33.56 1.48 -36.92
N THR A 874 -34.52 2.01 -37.68
CA THR A 874 -34.67 1.72 -39.13
C THR A 874 -33.93 2.74 -40.00
N THR A 875 -33.67 3.93 -39.48
CA THR A 875 -32.89 4.98 -40.17
C THR A 875 -32.00 5.69 -39.15
N PRO A 876 -30.98 5.02 -38.58
CA PRO A 876 -30.25 5.52 -37.41
C PRO A 876 -29.46 6.81 -37.66
N PHE A 877 -29.09 7.09 -38.91
CA PHE A 877 -28.31 8.26 -39.28
C PHE A 877 -28.96 9.05 -40.41
N ALA A 878 -28.92 10.38 -40.31
CA ALA A 878 -29.26 11.28 -41.40
C ALA A 878 -28.21 11.26 -42.51
N THR A 879 -28.47 11.99 -43.59
CA THR A 879 -27.49 12.19 -44.66
C THR A 879 -26.21 12.81 -44.10
N ARG A 880 -25.05 12.27 -44.50
CA ARG A 880 -23.75 12.76 -44.06
C ARG A 880 -23.50 14.21 -44.47
N ALA A 881 -22.83 14.97 -43.61
CA ALA A 881 -22.30 16.29 -43.95
C ALA A 881 -20.76 16.25 -44.02
N LYS A 882 -20.18 17.02 -44.94
CA LYS A 882 -18.72 17.13 -45.08
C LYS A 882 -18.19 18.08 -44.00
N VAL A 883 -17.26 17.60 -43.17
CA VAL A 883 -16.58 18.44 -42.19
C VAL A 883 -15.36 19.10 -42.83
N GLY A 884 -14.48 18.32 -43.45
CA GLY A 884 -13.30 18.86 -44.14
C GLY A 884 -12.13 17.86 -44.29
N PRO A 885 -11.10 18.20 -45.11
CA PRO A 885 -9.90 17.38 -45.29
C PRO A 885 -8.92 17.50 -44.11
N GLY A 886 -7.79 16.77 -44.17
CA GLY A 886 -6.65 16.92 -43.25
C GLY A 886 -6.61 15.94 -42.08
N TRP A 887 -7.62 15.09 -41.94
CA TRP A 887 -7.73 14.15 -40.82
C TRP A 887 -6.87 12.89 -40.98
N GLN A 888 -6.21 12.72 -42.13
CA GLN A 888 -5.13 11.75 -42.30
C GLN A 888 -3.87 12.08 -41.47
N ALA A 889 -3.79 13.30 -40.91
CA ALA A 889 -2.73 13.66 -39.96
C ALA A 889 -2.76 12.81 -38.67
N TYR A 890 -3.92 12.24 -38.32
CA TYR A 890 -4.08 11.39 -37.14
C TYR A 890 -4.00 9.91 -37.53
N ASN A 891 -3.20 9.10 -36.83
CA ASN A 891 -3.26 7.65 -37.02
C ASN A 891 -4.41 7.02 -36.21
N THR A 892 -4.94 7.73 -35.21
CA THR A 892 -6.02 7.29 -34.32
C THR A 892 -6.96 8.46 -34.05
N ILE A 893 -8.27 8.22 -34.10
CA ILE A 893 -9.31 9.16 -33.69
C ILE A 893 -10.34 8.43 -32.81
N VAL A 894 -10.75 9.05 -31.70
CA VAL A 894 -11.62 8.46 -30.68
C VAL A 894 -12.59 9.52 -30.17
N GLY A 895 -13.82 9.12 -29.86
CA GLY A 895 -14.86 9.99 -29.28
C GLY A 895 -15.11 9.65 -27.81
N PRO A 896 -14.41 10.28 -26.87
CA PRO A 896 -14.41 9.89 -25.46
C PRO A 896 -15.63 10.38 -24.65
N SER A 897 -16.66 10.95 -25.31
CA SER A 897 -17.69 11.79 -24.68
C SER A 897 -17.26 13.24 -24.49
N ASP A 898 -17.96 13.93 -23.61
CA ASP A 898 -17.77 15.30 -23.17
C ASP A 898 -16.63 15.43 -22.13
N LEU A 899 -15.39 15.51 -22.59
CA LEU A 899 -14.23 15.75 -21.72
C LEU A 899 -14.24 17.16 -21.10
N SER A 900 -15.07 18.05 -21.64
CA SER A 900 -15.17 19.44 -21.23
C SER A 900 -16.30 19.76 -20.23
N SER A 901 -17.12 18.76 -19.92
CA SER A 901 -18.31 18.85 -19.07
C SER A 901 -19.31 19.95 -19.50
N ASP A 902 -19.44 20.22 -20.81
CA ASP A 902 -20.36 21.23 -21.37
C ASP A 902 -21.64 20.66 -22.01
N GLY A 903 -21.82 19.34 -21.94
CA GLY A 903 -22.95 18.60 -22.49
C GLY A 903 -22.78 18.15 -23.94
N LYS A 904 -21.64 18.42 -24.60
CA LYS A 904 -21.40 18.08 -26.01
C LYS A 904 -20.28 17.07 -26.15
N GLY A 905 -20.42 16.16 -27.11
CA GLY A 905 -19.40 15.17 -27.42
C GLY A 905 -18.12 15.81 -27.94
N ASP A 906 -16.97 15.37 -27.42
CA ASP A 906 -15.64 15.78 -27.87
C ASP A 906 -14.99 14.68 -28.73
N LEU A 907 -13.85 15.01 -29.33
CA LEU A 907 -13.01 14.09 -30.08
C LEU A 907 -11.55 14.23 -29.64
N ILE A 908 -10.83 13.12 -29.61
CA ILE A 908 -9.36 13.13 -29.48
C ILE A 908 -8.72 12.48 -30.71
N GLY A 909 -7.54 12.97 -31.08
CA GLY A 909 -6.77 12.47 -32.20
C GLY A 909 -5.30 12.32 -31.83
N ARG A 910 -4.72 11.15 -32.09
CA ARG A 910 -3.27 10.92 -31.97
C ARG A 910 -2.61 11.04 -33.34
N ASP A 911 -1.63 11.92 -33.45
CA ASP A 911 -0.85 12.05 -34.68
C ASP A 911 0.21 10.97 -34.83
N ALA A 912 0.88 10.93 -35.99
CA ALA A 912 1.92 9.95 -36.28
C ALA A 912 3.16 10.07 -35.38
N ALA A 913 3.40 11.24 -34.78
CA ALA A 913 4.50 11.46 -33.84
C ALA A 913 4.15 11.01 -32.42
N GLY A 914 2.90 10.60 -32.16
CA GLY A 914 2.44 10.17 -30.84
C GLY A 914 1.95 11.32 -29.95
N THR A 915 1.70 12.51 -30.50
CA THR A 915 1.06 13.60 -29.76
C THR A 915 -0.45 13.41 -29.77
N LEU A 916 -1.07 13.52 -28.60
CA LEU A 916 -2.52 13.52 -28.47
C LEU A 916 -3.06 14.96 -28.51
N TRP A 917 -4.12 15.14 -29.29
CA TRP A 917 -4.83 16.39 -29.47
C TRP A 917 -6.28 16.22 -29.04
N SER A 918 -6.82 17.20 -28.31
CA SER A 918 -8.24 17.26 -27.92
C SER A 918 -8.99 18.27 -28.76
N TYR A 919 -10.21 17.93 -29.17
CA TYR A 919 -11.12 18.73 -29.97
C TYR A 919 -12.44 18.88 -29.24
N LYS A 920 -12.66 20.06 -28.67
CA LYS A 920 -13.91 20.39 -28.00
C LYS A 920 -15.06 20.48 -29.02
N GLY A 921 -16.17 19.80 -28.76
CA GLY A 921 -17.39 19.87 -29.55
C GLY A 921 -18.06 21.24 -29.51
N THR A 922 -18.62 21.70 -30.62
CA THR A 922 -19.30 23.02 -30.68
C THR A 922 -20.81 22.90 -30.62
N GLY A 923 -21.39 21.73 -30.94
CA GLY A 923 -22.82 21.54 -31.19
C GLY A 923 -23.22 21.69 -32.67
N SER A 924 -22.30 22.06 -33.56
CA SER A 924 -22.61 22.31 -34.98
C SER A 924 -22.01 21.25 -35.92
N LEU A 925 -22.82 20.29 -36.38
CA LEU A 925 -22.33 19.17 -37.19
C LEU A 925 -21.87 19.54 -38.62
N THR A 926 -22.28 20.69 -39.16
CA THR A 926 -22.19 20.97 -40.60
C THR A 926 -21.18 22.04 -40.98
N THR A 927 -20.84 22.97 -40.09
CA THR A 927 -19.93 24.08 -40.38
C THR A 927 -18.62 24.00 -39.62
N ALA A 928 -18.66 23.73 -38.32
CA ALA A 928 -17.49 23.66 -37.45
C ALA A 928 -17.78 22.77 -36.24
N PRO A 929 -17.81 21.43 -36.38
CA PRO A 929 -18.16 20.51 -35.29
C PRO A 929 -17.18 20.56 -34.11
N PHE A 930 -15.96 21.00 -34.35
CA PHE A 930 -14.92 21.09 -33.33
C PHE A 930 -14.31 22.48 -33.27
N ALA A 931 -14.01 22.94 -32.06
CA ALA A 931 -13.19 24.12 -31.81
C ALA A 931 -11.71 23.85 -32.17
N THR A 932 -10.88 24.89 -32.02
CA THR A 932 -9.43 24.76 -32.16
C THR A 932 -8.89 23.68 -31.23
N ARG A 933 -8.07 22.78 -31.78
CA ARG A 933 -7.47 21.68 -31.02
C ARG A 933 -6.55 22.17 -29.90
N VAL A 934 -6.56 21.45 -28.78
CA VAL A 934 -5.63 21.62 -27.66
C VAL A 934 -4.59 20.51 -27.70
N ASN A 935 -3.32 20.87 -27.50
CA ASN A 935 -2.25 19.88 -27.34
C ASN A 935 -2.36 19.26 -25.93
N VAL A 936 -2.63 17.96 -25.85
CA VAL A 936 -2.64 17.22 -24.59
C VAL A 936 -1.21 16.81 -24.19
N GLY A 937 -0.40 16.45 -25.18
CA GLY A 937 1.01 16.12 -24.99
C GLY A 937 1.51 14.93 -25.83
N PRO A 938 2.83 14.72 -25.88
CA PRO A 938 3.46 13.58 -26.57
C PRO A 938 3.33 12.26 -25.77
N GLY A 939 3.89 11.17 -26.28
CA GLY A 939 4.05 9.90 -25.54
C GLY A 939 2.94 8.87 -25.75
N TRP A 940 1.92 9.18 -26.55
CA TRP A 940 0.78 8.29 -26.77
C TRP A 940 1.04 7.19 -27.82
N GLN A 941 2.19 7.18 -28.47
CA GLN A 941 2.60 6.12 -29.41
C GLN A 941 2.79 4.76 -28.74
N ILE A 942 2.95 4.71 -27.42
CA ILE A 942 3.04 3.47 -26.63
C ILE A 942 1.74 2.65 -26.67
N TYR A 943 0.61 3.30 -26.97
CA TYR A 943 -0.70 2.68 -27.01
C TYR A 943 -1.01 2.09 -28.38
N ASN A 944 -1.36 0.81 -28.44
CA ASN A 944 -1.86 0.21 -29.69
C ASN A 944 -3.38 0.32 -29.81
N LEU A 945 -4.07 0.77 -28.76
CA LEU A 945 -5.50 1.00 -28.71
C LEU A 945 -5.83 2.14 -27.74
N ILE A 946 -6.73 3.04 -28.12
CA ILE A 946 -7.30 4.12 -27.30
C ILE A 946 -8.82 4.07 -27.53
N PHE A 947 -9.63 4.14 -26.48
CA PHE A 947 -11.09 4.03 -26.58
C PHE A 947 -11.85 4.75 -25.48
#